data_AF-A0A533R8E4-F1
#
_entry.id   AF-A0A533R8E4-F1
#
_cell.length_a   1.000
_cell.length_b   1.000
_cell.length_c   1.000
_cell.angle_alpha   90.00
_cell.angle_beta   90.00
_cell.angle_gamma   90.00
#
_symmetry.space_group_name_H-M   'P 1'
#
loop_
_entity.id
_entity.type
_entity.pdbx_description
1 polymer ?
#
loop_
_entity_poly.entity_id
_entity_poly.type
_entity_poly.pdbx_seq_one_letter_code
_entity_poly.pdbx_strand_id
1 'polypeptide(L)'
;MAIAAGVYQTAALLADGTVKNWGYNGQGQLGDGTTTDRLTPATVVGLNVGPFGQLSKTGQTSCWDATGNPISCAGTGQDGEIQAGLVWPASRFRDLGDGTIGDNLTGLIWAKDASTPSVGGCSGGVKTWQGALDYVACLNSNSYLGYKDWQLPNVNQMSSLLGFSSASFTPQTTLFADFASERYWTSTTSSIYSDYGLFVNFGSVYLGPGVWHHFKTELYRVLPVRIVQRPSSVIKIQKTGQTLSNSAGDDGDFETGLAAPGPRFFDQGDGTVADGLNGLVWSKDASTPTFGVCVGGAKNWQQALDYVTCLNDNNYRGHGDWRLPNAREIRSLIDHANAQPALPTGHPFTGVRSLIDDDAYWTSTTSPASVDSAFIIVFSGGFIASNQKVNTATMWPAVYVWPVRGGALPDADADLIPDYKDSCPLDDQNDADGDGVCGNVDNCLPMANADQLDTDGDGLGDVCDTDDDNDGVLDGNDAFPLNATESVDTDGDGIGNNADTDDDGDGWTDSDEVAAGSEPLLASSLPLDTDGDHTADVIDTDDDNDGVADTSDAFPLNAAESMDTDGDSIGNNADNDDDNDGVADTSDAFPLNAAESMDTDGDGIGNSADTDDDNDGVLDTADVFPLDAAESVDTDGDGTGNNADADDDNDGVLDAADVFPSDATESVDTDGDGAGNNADTDDDGDSWSDADEAVAGSDPLLATSLPLDTDIDHIADVVDPDDDNDGVSDAADALPLNAAESVDTDGDGTGNNADPDDDGDGIPDVDEIAAGTDPLNPDITRPSITITAAPLRYSNQSSGVVEFTANEPATFTCSLDGADHAPCSSPFNFTDLANGEHLLVLRATDAAGNFRLLYHHMTINTALAASSAIMLPRTGQTTSYGPGDDGAIQAGVVWPDPRFSDFGDGTVADNLTGLVWSKDASTPAYSTCGGGVKSWADAHAYVACLNAEGYLGYSDWVLPNVNELKSLVDLQPAPLRLPTDHPFDGVVAGRYWSSTAGTIYPDYGFFVDFAAPTSPWHDLQSTAYFVWPLRRTPSPATVALPKTGQTASLVAGDDGEREAGAAWPTPRFVDNGDGTITDALTGLIWAEDASSPVFGACSRGDGSWQAGLAYVACLNAANYLGAADWRLPNSNELLSLVDYSRT
;
A
#
# COMPACT_ATOMS: atom_id res chain seq x y z
N MET A 1 40.73 11.44 -15.72
CA MET A 1 41.00 11.24 -17.17
C MET A 1 41.44 9.80 -17.33
N ALA A 2 40.76 9.04 -18.18
CA ALA A 2 40.98 7.60 -18.35
C ALA A 2 41.03 7.22 -19.84
N ILE A 3 41.68 6.11 -20.18
CA ILE A 3 41.75 5.56 -21.54
C ILE A 3 41.50 4.06 -21.45
N ALA A 4 40.56 3.56 -22.24
CA ALA A 4 40.28 2.13 -22.40
C ALA A 4 40.54 1.72 -23.85
N ALA A 5 41.22 0.60 -24.04
CA ALA A 5 41.53 0.05 -25.37
C ALA A 5 40.89 -1.33 -25.51
N GLY A 6 39.97 -1.47 -26.46
CA GLY A 6 39.39 -2.75 -26.87
C GLY A 6 39.99 -3.28 -28.16
N VAL A 7 39.57 -4.48 -28.57
CA VAL A 7 40.09 -5.20 -29.75
C VAL A 7 39.89 -4.41 -31.06
N TYR A 8 38.79 -3.66 -31.18
CA TYR A 8 38.43 -2.93 -32.40
C TYR A 8 38.23 -1.42 -32.23
N GLN A 9 38.25 -0.89 -31.00
CA GLN A 9 38.11 0.53 -30.72
C GLN A 9 38.90 0.98 -29.48
N THR A 10 39.18 2.27 -29.38
CA THR A 10 39.79 2.92 -28.22
C THR A 10 38.89 4.07 -27.77
N ALA A 11 38.71 4.20 -26.46
CA ALA A 11 37.92 5.23 -25.81
C ALA A 11 38.78 6.07 -24.85
N ALA A 12 38.49 7.36 -24.73
CA ALA A 12 39.14 8.25 -23.77
C ALA A 12 38.13 9.18 -23.10
N LEU A 13 38.16 9.24 -21.76
CA LEU A 13 37.41 10.17 -20.92
C LEU A 13 38.25 11.41 -20.62
N LEU A 14 37.79 12.57 -21.09
CA LEU A 14 38.43 13.86 -20.90
C LEU A 14 38.02 14.50 -19.57
N ALA A 15 38.82 15.44 -19.07
CA ALA A 15 38.58 16.13 -17.79
C ALA A 15 37.29 16.99 -17.76
N ASP A 16 36.67 17.24 -18.91
CA ASP A 16 35.40 17.95 -19.05
C ASP A 16 34.18 17.01 -19.09
N GLY A 17 34.38 15.72 -18.82
CA GLY A 17 33.33 14.69 -18.82
C GLY A 17 32.95 14.19 -20.21
N THR A 18 33.63 14.65 -21.28
CA THR A 18 33.35 14.18 -22.64
C THR A 18 34.13 12.91 -22.96
N VAL A 19 33.47 11.96 -23.64
CA VAL A 19 34.08 10.71 -24.12
C VAL A 19 34.41 10.82 -25.60
N LYS A 20 35.60 10.37 -25.98
CA LYS A 20 36.03 10.26 -27.37
C LYS A 20 36.37 8.83 -27.73
N ASN A 21 35.81 8.33 -28.83
CA ASN A 21 36.05 6.99 -29.37
C ASN A 21 36.65 7.03 -30.78
N TRP A 22 37.51 6.07 -31.10
CA TRP A 22 38.03 5.86 -32.45
C TRP A 22 38.33 4.38 -32.68
N GLY A 23 38.12 3.89 -33.90
CA GLY A 23 38.23 2.49 -34.27
C GLY A 23 37.25 2.08 -35.37
N TYR A 24 36.91 0.79 -35.38
CA TYR A 24 35.88 0.21 -36.23
C TYR A 24 34.48 0.63 -35.75
N ASN A 25 33.55 0.90 -36.66
CA ASN A 25 32.23 1.47 -36.37
C ASN A 25 31.08 0.83 -37.19
N GLY A 26 31.29 -0.35 -37.78
CA GLY A 26 30.29 -0.99 -38.65
C GLY A 26 28.92 -1.28 -38.00
N GLN A 27 28.87 -1.35 -36.67
CA GLN A 27 27.67 -1.54 -35.85
C GLN A 27 27.26 -0.26 -35.09
N GLY A 28 27.92 0.88 -35.36
CA GLY A 28 27.70 2.12 -34.60
C GLY A 28 28.38 2.15 -33.22
N GLN A 29 29.30 1.23 -32.95
CA GLN A 29 29.97 1.03 -31.65
C GLN A 29 30.86 2.19 -31.19
N LEU A 30 31.16 3.17 -32.05
CA LEU A 30 31.85 4.39 -31.63
C LEU A 30 30.90 5.44 -31.05
N GLY A 31 29.59 5.27 -31.18
CA GLY A 31 28.58 6.16 -30.60
C GLY A 31 28.64 7.60 -31.12
N ASP A 32 29.25 7.86 -32.27
CA ASP A 32 29.39 9.20 -32.86
C ASP A 32 28.20 9.60 -33.77
N GLY A 33 27.09 8.85 -33.69
CA GLY A 33 25.89 9.03 -34.50
C GLY A 33 26.03 8.54 -35.94
N THR A 34 27.10 7.82 -36.25
CA THR A 34 27.36 7.24 -37.57
C THR A 34 27.76 5.76 -37.44
N THR A 35 27.76 5.04 -38.57
CA THR A 35 28.35 3.68 -38.70
C THR A 35 29.68 3.69 -39.45
N THR A 36 30.35 4.84 -39.49
CA THR A 36 31.60 5.04 -40.25
C THR A 36 32.81 4.90 -39.34
N ASP A 37 33.76 4.04 -39.70
CA ASP A 37 35.01 3.86 -38.97
C ASP A 37 35.74 5.21 -38.78
N ARG A 38 36.37 5.39 -37.61
CA ARG A 38 37.10 6.61 -37.26
C ARG A 38 38.52 6.27 -36.88
N LEU A 39 39.48 6.70 -37.69
CA LEU A 39 40.91 6.59 -37.35
C LEU A 39 41.40 7.72 -36.43
N THR A 40 40.51 8.65 -36.03
CA THR A 40 40.80 9.78 -35.15
C THR A 40 39.70 9.92 -34.10
N PRO A 41 40.02 10.35 -32.86
CA PRO A 41 39.04 10.49 -31.77
C PRO A 41 37.80 11.28 -32.18
N ALA A 42 36.67 10.59 -32.33
CA ALA A 42 35.36 11.17 -32.56
C ALA A 42 34.63 11.33 -31.22
N THR A 43 33.91 12.44 -31.04
CA THR A 43 33.13 12.64 -29.83
C THR A 43 31.95 11.69 -29.84
N VAL A 44 31.78 10.90 -28.78
CA VAL A 44 30.58 10.11 -28.58
C VAL A 44 29.43 11.10 -28.37
N VAL A 45 28.38 11.01 -29.21
CA VAL A 45 27.16 11.80 -29.06
C VAL A 45 26.16 10.99 -28.24
N GLY A 46 25.44 11.66 -27.36
CA GLY A 46 24.47 11.01 -26.49
C GLY A 46 24.99 10.80 -25.06
N LEU A 47 26.30 10.58 -24.88
CA LEU A 47 26.96 10.50 -23.57
C LEU A 47 27.25 11.90 -23.02
N ASN A 48 26.33 12.41 -22.20
CA ASN A 48 26.70 13.33 -21.13
C ASN A 48 26.61 12.54 -19.82
N VAL A 49 27.72 11.95 -19.38
CA VAL A 49 27.98 11.74 -17.96
C VAL A 49 28.39 13.09 -17.35
N GLY A 50 27.47 14.05 -17.43
CA GLY A 50 27.47 15.15 -16.49
C GLY A 50 26.85 14.62 -15.20
N PRO A 51 27.31 15.05 -14.01
CA PRO A 51 26.55 14.80 -12.81
C PRO A 51 25.11 15.22 -13.10
N PHE A 52 24.16 14.39 -12.67
CA PHE A 52 22.74 14.69 -12.73
C PHE A 52 22.51 16.16 -12.32
N GLY A 53 21.53 16.85 -12.92
CA GLY A 53 21.00 18.12 -12.41
C GLY A 53 21.87 19.40 -12.41
N GLN A 54 22.76 19.63 -13.39
CA GLN A 54 23.41 20.94 -13.54
C GLN A 54 22.39 22.10 -13.68
N LEU A 55 22.44 23.04 -12.74
CA LEU A 55 21.56 24.22 -12.72
C LEU A 55 22.02 25.27 -13.74
N SER A 56 21.08 25.97 -14.40
CA SER A 56 21.41 27.07 -15.30
C SER A 56 21.89 28.31 -14.54
N LYS A 57 22.74 29.12 -15.19
CA LYS A 57 23.06 30.46 -14.69
C LYS A 57 21.78 31.29 -14.54
N THR A 58 21.77 32.22 -13.61
CA THR A 58 20.68 33.20 -13.45
C THR A 58 20.62 34.21 -14.61
N GLY A 59 21.74 34.38 -15.31
CA GLY A 59 21.96 35.37 -16.37
C GLY A 59 22.50 36.71 -15.87
N GLN A 60 22.62 36.91 -14.56
CA GLN A 60 23.10 38.16 -13.98
C GLN A 60 24.61 38.33 -14.25
N THR A 61 25.02 39.50 -14.75
CA THR A 61 26.42 39.82 -15.09
C THR A 61 26.92 41.12 -14.48
N SER A 62 26.01 41.88 -13.86
CA SER A 62 26.30 43.16 -13.21
C SER A 62 26.18 43.01 -11.70
N CYS A 63 26.85 43.90 -10.96
CA CYS A 63 26.83 43.93 -9.51
C CYS A 63 26.39 45.30 -9.04
N TRP A 64 25.70 45.35 -7.90
CA TRP A 64 25.13 46.58 -7.35
C TRP A 64 25.37 46.69 -5.85
N ASP A 65 25.54 47.91 -5.38
CA ASP A 65 25.59 48.19 -3.94
C ASP A 65 24.20 48.05 -3.28
N ALA A 66 24.15 48.22 -1.95
CA ALA A 66 22.92 48.11 -1.17
C ALA A 66 21.83 49.13 -1.55
N THR A 67 22.20 50.23 -2.20
CA THR A 67 21.27 51.28 -2.65
C THR A 67 20.90 51.15 -4.13
N GLY A 68 21.42 50.13 -4.81
CA GLY A 68 21.14 49.86 -6.22
C GLY A 68 22.06 50.58 -7.21
N ASN A 69 23.16 51.20 -6.78
CA ASN A 69 24.13 51.77 -7.73
C ASN A 69 25.01 50.66 -8.31
N PRO A 70 25.33 50.71 -9.62
CA PRO A 70 26.24 49.74 -10.24
C PRO A 70 27.66 49.87 -9.67
N ILE A 71 28.28 48.73 -9.40
CA ILE A 71 29.66 48.62 -8.89
C ILE A 71 30.46 47.59 -9.70
N SER A 72 31.79 47.61 -9.55
CA SER A 72 32.65 46.55 -10.08
C SER A 72 32.35 45.23 -9.37
N CYS A 73 32.19 44.14 -10.13
CA CYS A 73 31.90 42.82 -9.58
C CYS A 73 33.08 42.17 -8.84
N ALA A 74 34.33 42.51 -9.16
CA ALA A 74 35.49 41.85 -8.58
C ALA A 74 35.52 41.95 -7.04
N GLY A 75 35.58 40.80 -6.37
CA GLY A 75 35.67 40.65 -4.92
C GLY A 75 34.36 40.95 -4.16
N THR A 76 33.21 40.91 -4.84
CA THR A 76 31.92 41.24 -4.23
C THR A 76 31.15 40.02 -3.72
N GLY A 77 31.44 38.82 -4.22
CA GLY A 77 30.69 37.60 -3.92
C GLY A 77 29.25 37.61 -4.45
N GLN A 78 28.92 38.56 -5.33
CA GLN A 78 27.61 38.65 -5.97
C GLN A 78 27.51 37.69 -7.15
N ASP A 79 26.28 37.33 -7.52
CA ASP A 79 26.00 36.44 -8.64
C ASP A 79 26.56 36.98 -9.97
N GLY A 80 26.59 38.31 -10.16
CA GLY A 80 27.22 38.93 -11.33
C GLY A 80 28.73 38.68 -11.45
N GLU A 81 29.42 38.43 -10.33
CA GLU A 81 30.83 38.01 -10.30
C GLU A 81 30.98 36.51 -10.53
N ILE A 82 30.27 35.71 -9.74
CA ILE A 82 30.44 34.26 -9.68
C ILE A 82 29.85 33.59 -10.93
N GLN A 83 28.64 34.01 -11.32
CA GLN A 83 27.88 33.48 -12.45
C GLN A 83 27.86 31.95 -12.47
N ALA A 84 27.56 31.33 -11.32
CA ALA A 84 27.54 29.87 -11.18
C ALA A 84 26.40 29.24 -11.99
N GLY A 85 26.65 28.04 -12.54
CA GLY A 85 25.70 27.27 -13.36
C GLY A 85 26.04 27.24 -14.85
N LEU A 86 25.22 26.55 -15.63
CA LEU A 86 25.39 26.37 -17.08
C LEU A 86 25.02 27.63 -17.87
N VAL A 87 25.90 28.05 -18.77
CA VAL A 87 25.65 29.19 -19.68
C VAL A 87 24.45 28.91 -20.57
N TRP A 88 23.58 29.89 -20.76
CA TRP A 88 22.43 29.74 -21.65
C TRP A 88 22.86 29.65 -23.12
N PRO A 89 22.22 28.80 -23.94
CA PRO A 89 22.44 28.80 -25.38
C PRO A 89 22.18 30.18 -25.99
N ALA A 90 23.03 30.59 -26.96
CA ALA A 90 22.92 31.90 -27.61
C ALA A 90 21.56 32.15 -28.28
N SER A 91 20.92 31.09 -28.79
CA SER A 91 19.51 31.09 -29.19
C SER A 91 18.73 30.18 -28.24
N ARG A 92 18.40 30.67 -27.05
CA ARG A 92 17.63 29.88 -26.07
C ARG A 92 16.30 29.43 -26.66
N PHE A 93 15.55 30.34 -27.28
CA PHE A 93 14.26 30.03 -27.87
C PHE A 93 14.34 29.98 -29.39
N ARG A 94 13.59 29.07 -29.99
CA ARG A 94 13.49 28.89 -31.44
C ARG A 94 12.03 28.78 -31.83
N ASP A 95 11.61 29.60 -32.80
CA ASP A 95 10.30 29.45 -33.46
C ASP A 95 10.31 28.16 -34.29
N LEU A 96 9.36 27.26 -34.06
CA LEU A 96 9.26 26.00 -34.80
C LEU A 96 8.41 26.14 -36.07
N GLY A 97 7.79 27.30 -36.30
CA GLY A 97 7.04 27.61 -37.53
C GLY A 97 5.63 27.02 -37.59
N ASP A 98 5.21 26.31 -36.56
CA ASP A 98 3.91 25.65 -36.41
C ASP A 98 3.01 26.32 -35.36
N GLY A 99 3.42 27.48 -34.85
CA GLY A 99 2.75 28.16 -33.73
C GLY A 99 3.29 27.77 -32.35
N THR A 100 4.41 27.06 -32.28
CA THR A 100 5.10 26.71 -31.03
C THR A 100 6.54 27.23 -30.97
N ILE A 101 7.09 27.32 -29.76
CA ILE A 101 8.45 27.78 -29.47
C ILE A 101 9.20 26.69 -28.71
N GLY A 102 10.32 26.21 -29.25
CA GLY A 102 11.23 25.31 -28.55
C GLY A 102 12.21 26.07 -27.66
N ASP A 103 12.42 25.61 -26.43
CA ASP A 103 13.44 26.08 -25.49
C ASP A 103 14.66 25.14 -25.54
N ASN A 104 15.75 25.57 -26.18
CA ASN A 104 17.01 24.84 -26.30
C ASN A 104 17.74 24.67 -24.95
N LEU A 105 17.34 25.38 -23.89
CA LEU A 105 17.91 25.18 -22.56
C LEU A 105 17.28 23.98 -21.85
N THR A 106 15.97 23.78 -21.99
CA THR A 106 15.18 22.81 -21.21
C THR A 106 14.59 21.67 -22.06
N GLY A 107 14.57 21.83 -23.38
CA GLY A 107 13.88 20.95 -24.32
C GLY A 107 12.35 21.12 -24.34
N LEU A 108 11.79 22.04 -23.53
CA LEU A 108 10.35 22.28 -23.47
C LEU A 108 9.83 23.00 -24.73
N ILE A 109 8.61 22.66 -25.14
CA ILE A 109 7.93 23.32 -26.26
C ILE A 109 6.74 24.10 -25.72
N TRP A 110 6.72 25.40 -25.98
CA TRP A 110 5.71 26.33 -25.47
C TRP A 110 4.76 26.77 -26.57
N ALA A 111 3.50 27.06 -26.21
CA ALA A 111 2.60 27.76 -27.13
C ALA A 111 3.19 29.15 -27.46
N LYS A 112 3.19 29.52 -28.75
CA LYS A 112 3.70 30.82 -29.18
C LYS A 112 2.81 31.97 -28.70
N ASP A 113 1.50 31.75 -28.65
CA ASP A 113 0.53 32.70 -28.12
C ASP A 113 0.35 32.50 -26.60
N ALA A 114 0.83 33.47 -25.82
CA ALA A 114 0.77 33.45 -24.35
C ALA A 114 -0.52 34.09 -23.79
N SER A 115 -1.50 34.43 -24.63
CA SER A 115 -2.73 35.14 -24.25
C SER A 115 -3.95 34.25 -24.03
N THR A 116 -3.79 32.93 -23.90
CA THR A 116 -4.90 31.96 -23.79
C THR A 116 -5.90 32.10 -24.95
N PRO A 117 -5.53 31.76 -26.19
CA PRO A 117 -6.39 31.98 -27.36
C PRO A 117 -7.69 31.17 -27.30
N SER A 118 -8.76 31.72 -27.89
CA SER A 118 -9.97 30.92 -28.11
C SER A 118 -9.78 29.95 -29.28
N VAL A 119 -9.94 28.65 -29.03
CA VAL A 119 -9.66 27.57 -30.00
C VAL A 119 -10.84 26.62 -30.04
N GLY A 120 -11.57 26.58 -31.16
CA GLY A 120 -12.77 25.76 -31.27
C GLY A 120 -13.81 26.13 -30.20
N GLY A 121 -14.21 25.15 -29.38
CA GLY A 121 -15.09 25.35 -28.21
C GLY A 121 -14.41 25.91 -26.95
N CYS A 122 -13.08 26.01 -26.94
CA CYS A 122 -12.32 26.49 -25.79
C CYS A 122 -12.37 28.01 -25.73
N SER A 123 -13.07 28.56 -24.74
CA SER A 123 -13.06 30.00 -24.48
C SER A 123 -11.69 30.43 -23.96
N GLY A 124 -11.07 31.44 -24.57
CA GLY A 124 -9.85 32.08 -24.06
C GLY A 124 -10.06 32.94 -22.81
N GLY A 125 -9.01 33.69 -22.43
CA GLY A 125 -9.00 34.65 -21.32
C GLY A 125 -8.45 34.10 -20.01
N VAL A 126 -8.38 34.96 -18.98
CA VAL A 126 -7.94 34.58 -17.63
C VAL A 126 -8.85 33.51 -17.02
N LYS A 127 -8.26 32.61 -16.23
CA LYS A 127 -8.89 31.42 -15.67
C LYS A 127 -8.69 31.33 -14.17
N THR A 128 -9.67 30.74 -13.49
CA THR A 128 -9.44 30.12 -12.17
C THR A 128 -8.41 29.01 -12.32
N TRP A 129 -7.83 28.55 -11.21
CA TRP A 129 -6.85 27.47 -11.27
C TRP A 129 -7.45 26.20 -11.90
N GLN A 130 -8.65 25.77 -11.46
CA GLN A 130 -9.37 24.67 -12.09
C GLN A 130 -9.70 24.97 -13.56
N GLY A 131 -10.17 26.18 -13.85
CA GLY A 131 -10.47 26.58 -15.23
C GLY A 131 -9.24 26.61 -16.15
N ALA A 132 -8.02 26.69 -15.60
CA ALA A 132 -6.78 26.60 -16.38
C ALA A 132 -6.48 25.15 -16.79
N LEU A 133 -6.68 24.19 -15.88
CA LEU A 133 -6.61 22.76 -16.18
C LEU A 133 -7.66 22.37 -17.21
N ASP A 134 -8.92 22.78 -17.00
CA ASP A 134 -10.03 22.53 -17.93
C ASP A 134 -9.76 23.12 -19.31
N TYR A 135 -9.16 24.32 -19.36
CA TYR A 135 -8.80 24.96 -20.61
C TYR A 135 -7.73 24.18 -21.38
N VAL A 136 -6.70 23.67 -20.70
CA VAL A 136 -5.68 22.81 -21.33
C VAL A 136 -6.28 21.49 -21.82
N ALA A 137 -7.14 20.84 -21.02
CA ALA A 137 -7.88 19.64 -21.44
C ALA A 137 -8.74 19.90 -22.69
N CYS A 138 -9.35 21.10 -22.76
CA CYS A 138 -10.08 21.53 -23.94
C CYS A 138 -9.17 21.71 -25.17
N LEU A 139 -7.97 22.32 -25.01
CA LEU A 139 -6.99 22.45 -26.09
C LEU A 139 -6.61 21.09 -26.68
N ASN A 140 -6.42 20.09 -25.82
CA ASN A 140 -6.14 18.71 -26.23
C ASN A 140 -7.30 18.08 -26.98
N SER A 141 -8.52 18.26 -26.49
CA SER A 141 -9.74 17.78 -27.15
C SER A 141 -9.93 18.39 -28.54
N ASN A 142 -9.51 19.65 -28.74
CA ASN A 142 -9.61 20.37 -30.01
C ASN A 142 -8.35 20.23 -30.89
N SER A 143 -7.36 19.44 -30.48
CA SER A 143 -6.07 19.29 -31.19
C SER A 143 -5.43 20.64 -31.52
N TYR A 144 -5.33 21.53 -30.54
CA TYR A 144 -4.78 22.88 -30.75
C TYR A 144 -3.39 22.81 -31.40
N LEU A 145 -3.22 23.51 -32.53
CA LEU A 145 -2.04 23.48 -33.41
C LEU A 145 -1.66 22.07 -33.92
N GLY A 146 -2.60 21.13 -33.94
CA GLY A 146 -2.38 19.74 -34.35
C GLY A 146 -1.91 18.82 -33.21
N TYR A 147 -1.92 19.30 -31.97
CA TYR A 147 -1.34 18.60 -30.81
C TYR A 147 -2.35 18.32 -29.71
N LYS A 148 -2.17 17.21 -28.99
CA LYS A 148 -3.10 16.69 -27.96
C LYS A 148 -2.45 16.44 -26.59
N ASP A 149 -1.20 16.86 -26.45
CA ASP A 149 -0.29 16.65 -25.33
C ASP A 149 0.08 17.99 -24.65
N TRP A 150 -0.81 18.97 -24.73
CA TRP A 150 -0.69 20.21 -23.98
C TRP A 150 -0.89 19.94 -22.49
N GLN A 151 -0.06 20.55 -21.65
CA GLN A 151 -0.17 20.50 -20.20
C GLN A 151 -0.05 21.91 -19.62
N LEU A 152 -0.67 22.12 -18.46
CA LEU A 152 -0.34 23.27 -17.62
C LEU A 152 1.05 22.99 -17.01
N PRO A 153 2.04 23.89 -17.17
CA PRO A 153 3.38 23.65 -16.66
C PRO A 153 3.38 23.64 -15.14
N ASN A 154 4.17 22.73 -14.56
CA ASN A 154 4.45 22.78 -13.12
C ASN A 154 5.32 24.00 -12.78
N VAL A 155 5.43 24.33 -11.49
CA VAL A 155 6.16 25.53 -11.04
C VAL A 155 7.64 25.53 -11.41
N ASN A 156 8.29 24.36 -11.47
CA ASN A 156 9.69 24.23 -11.90
C ASN A 156 9.86 24.48 -13.40
N GLN A 157 8.92 24.01 -14.22
CA GLN A 157 8.88 24.27 -15.67
C GLN A 157 8.60 25.75 -15.95
N MET A 158 7.58 26.34 -15.33
CA MET A 158 7.24 27.75 -15.55
C MET A 158 8.35 28.69 -15.05
N SER A 159 8.91 28.44 -13.86
CA SER A 159 10.00 29.26 -13.30
C SER A 159 11.33 29.10 -14.08
N SER A 160 11.47 28.09 -14.94
CA SER A 160 12.60 28.00 -15.87
C SER A 160 12.64 29.17 -16.86
N LEU A 161 11.49 29.80 -17.15
CA LEU A 161 11.41 30.98 -18.03
C LEU A 161 11.96 32.26 -17.37
N LEU A 162 12.03 32.33 -16.04
CA LEU A 162 12.53 33.52 -15.32
C LEU A 162 14.01 33.79 -15.64
N GLY A 163 14.31 34.99 -16.14
CA GLY A 163 15.67 35.51 -16.29
C GLY A 163 15.96 36.62 -15.29
N PHE A 164 17.07 36.53 -14.56
CA PHE A 164 17.42 37.46 -13.49
C PHE A 164 18.35 38.60 -13.95
N SER A 165 18.44 38.81 -15.27
CA SER A 165 19.37 39.75 -15.90
C SER A 165 18.72 41.01 -16.45
N SER A 166 17.38 41.05 -16.55
CA SER A 166 16.61 42.18 -17.10
C SER A 166 15.35 42.45 -16.28
N ALA A 167 14.96 43.73 -16.19
CA ALA A 167 13.78 44.18 -15.46
C ALA A 167 12.46 43.61 -16.04
N SER A 168 12.44 43.36 -17.35
CA SER A 168 11.42 42.54 -17.99
C SER A 168 11.86 41.08 -17.86
N PHE A 169 11.21 40.31 -16.99
CA PHE A 169 11.43 38.87 -16.83
C PHE A 169 10.78 38.05 -17.95
N THR A 170 10.26 38.75 -18.96
CA THR A 170 9.81 38.16 -20.22
C THR A 170 10.94 37.32 -20.81
N PRO A 171 10.67 36.12 -21.35
CA PRO A 171 11.62 35.39 -22.19
C PRO A 171 12.25 36.38 -23.17
N GLN A 172 13.58 36.49 -23.22
CA GLN A 172 14.30 37.54 -23.97
C GLN A 172 14.16 37.37 -25.50
N THR A 173 12.94 37.42 -26.00
CA THR A 173 12.58 37.10 -27.37
C THR A 173 11.33 37.88 -27.73
N THR A 174 11.26 38.35 -28.97
CA THR A 174 10.03 38.81 -29.60
C THR A 174 9.20 37.63 -30.15
N LEU A 175 9.52 36.39 -29.76
CA LEU A 175 8.93 35.19 -30.37
C LEU A 175 7.60 34.82 -29.72
N PHE A 176 7.47 34.97 -28.41
CA PHE A 176 6.19 34.83 -27.72
C PHE A 176 5.27 36.00 -28.11
N ALA A 177 4.12 35.68 -28.68
CA ALA A 177 3.05 36.64 -28.96
C ALA A 177 2.21 36.86 -27.70
N ASP A 178 1.80 38.11 -27.47
CA ASP A 178 0.89 38.53 -26.39
C ASP A 178 1.29 38.08 -24.97
N PHE A 179 2.60 37.94 -24.73
CA PHE A 179 3.16 37.65 -23.42
C PHE A 179 3.04 38.88 -22.50
N ALA A 180 2.12 38.79 -21.53
CA ALA A 180 1.97 39.81 -20.49
C ALA A 180 2.98 39.59 -19.36
N SER A 181 3.58 40.67 -18.83
CA SER A 181 4.32 40.63 -17.57
C SER A 181 3.33 40.61 -16.40
N GLU A 182 2.62 39.50 -16.21
CA GLU A 182 1.58 39.35 -15.18
C GLU A 182 1.69 37.96 -14.53
N ARG A 183 0.61 37.52 -13.87
CA ARG A 183 0.50 36.27 -13.11
C ARG A 183 0.03 35.15 -14.05
N TYR A 184 0.75 34.03 -14.07
CA TYR A 184 0.38 32.82 -14.79
C TYR A 184 0.25 31.65 -13.83
N TRP A 185 -0.85 30.91 -13.93
CA TRP A 185 -1.04 29.70 -13.17
C TRP A 185 0.00 28.65 -13.52
N THR A 186 0.37 27.85 -12.53
CA THR A 186 1.11 26.60 -12.68
C THR A 186 0.21 25.45 -12.23
N SER A 187 0.53 24.23 -12.64
CA SER A 187 -0.19 23.04 -12.17
C SER A 187 0.14 22.65 -10.73
N THR A 188 1.03 23.37 -10.05
CA THR A 188 1.48 23.06 -8.69
C THR A 188 0.57 23.69 -7.63
N THR A 189 0.07 22.88 -6.69
CA THR A 189 -0.70 23.35 -5.53
C THR A 189 0.25 23.90 -4.44
N SER A 190 -0.18 24.83 -3.60
CA SER A 190 0.65 25.27 -2.46
C SER A 190 0.66 24.22 -1.36
N SER A 191 1.84 23.82 -0.88
CA SER A 191 1.96 22.90 0.27
C SER A 191 1.54 23.52 1.61
N ILE A 192 1.43 24.85 1.70
CA ILE A 192 0.97 25.54 2.92
C ILE A 192 -0.57 25.58 3.00
N TYR A 193 -1.23 25.80 1.86
CA TYR A 193 -2.67 25.97 1.78
C TYR A 193 -3.22 25.20 0.57
N SER A 194 -3.97 24.13 0.81
CA SER A 194 -4.55 23.28 -0.24
C SER A 194 -5.47 24.03 -1.22
N ASP A 195 -6.13 25.08 -0.73
CA ASP A 195 -7.02 25.95 -1.52
C ASP A 195 -6.25 26.95 -2.40
N TYR A 196 -4.92 26.95 -2.35
CA TYR A 196 -4.07 27.87 -3.09
C TYR A 196 -3.31 27.15 -4.20
N GLY A 197 -3.25 27.76 -5.38
CA GLY A 197 -2.36 27.35 -6.46
C GLY A 197 -1.07 28.17 -6.43
N LEU A 198 0.04 27.60 -6.91
CA LEU A 198 1.25 28.36 -7.20
C LEU A 198 1.10 29.07 -8.56
N PHE A 199 1.56 30.31 -8.62
CA PHE A 199 1.65 31.09 -9.84
C PHE A 199 3.04 31.72 -9.99
N VAL A 200 3.45 31.92 -11.24
CA VAL A 200 4.66 32.68 -11.57
C VAL A 200 4.26 34.08 -11.99
N ASN A 201 4.88 35.07 -11.35
CA ASN A 201 4.72 36.48 -11.70
C ASN A 201 5.94 36.94 -12.50
N PHE A 202 5.72 37.39 -13.75
CA PHE A 202 6.78 37.90 -14.62
C PHE A 202 6.93 39.44 -14.56
N GLY A 203 6.14 40.15 -13.74
CA GLY A 203 6.42 41.54 -13.37
C GLY A 203 5.18 42.43 -13.14
N SER A 204 4.82 42.68 -11.88
CA SER A 204 3.87 43.73 -11.49
C SER A 204 4.52 44.72 -10.52
N VAL A 205 4.02 45.95 -10.46
CA VAL A 205 4.53 47.04 -9.60
C VAL A 205 4.30 46.77 -8.10
N TYR A 206 3.39 45.85 -7.74
CA TYR A 206 3.00 45.55 -6.35
C TYR A 206 3.55 44.23 -5.79
N LEU A 207 3.79 43.24 -6.65
CA LEU A 207 4.39 41.97 -6.28
C LEU A 207 5.59 41.76 -7.21
N GLY A 208 6.77 41.68 -6.61
CA GLY A 208 8.00 41.41 -7.33
C GLY A 208 7.91 40.12 -8.16
N PRO A 209 8.70 40.03 -9.24
CA PRO A 209 8.79 38.83 -10.06
C PRO A 209 9.25 37.66 -9.20
N GLY A 210 8.62 36.49 -9.36
CA GLY A 210 8.83 35.39 -8.43
C GLY A 210 7.77 34.31 -8.50
N VAL A 211 7.83 33.40 -7.52
CA VAL A 211 6.89 32.30 -7.32
C VAL A 211 6.10 32.59 -6.06
N TRP A 212 4.79 32.64 -6.20
CA TRP A 212 3.85 33.03 -5.15
C TRP A 212 2.66 32.07 -5.16
N HIS A 213 1.81 32.14 -4.14
CA HIS A 213 0.57 31.39 -4.07
C HIS A 213 -0.66 32.31 -3.91
N HIS A 214 -1.83 31.84 -4.32
CA HIS A 214 -3.10 32.53 -4.07
C HIS A 214 -4.28 31.55 -4.16
N PHE A 215 -5.44 31.93 -3.59
CA PHE A 215 -6.70 31.20 -3.75
C PHE A 215 -6.93 30.74 -5.19
N LYS A 216 -7.25 29.45 -5.37
CA LYS A 216 -7.53 28.80 -6.66
C LYS A 216 -8.71 29.44 -7.41
N THR A 217 -9.52 30.26 -6.74
CA THR A 217 -10.63 31.03 -7.32
C THR A 217 -10.20 32.30 -8.07
N GLU A 218 -8.94 32.72 -7.97
CA GLU A 218 -8.46 33.91 -8.68
C GLU A 218 -8.24 33.70 -10.17
N LEU A 219 -8.37 34.78 -10.94
CA LEU A 219 -8.28 34.76 -12.40
C LEU A 219 -6.89 35.14 -12.91
N TYR A 220 -6.09 34.15 -13.35
CA TYR A 220 -4.76 34.35 -13.94
C TYR A 220 -4.63 33.77 -15.34
N ARG A 221 -3.53 34.09 -16.02
CA ARG A 221 -3.27 33.62 -17.39
C ARG A 221 -2.77 32.17 -17.40
N VAL A 222 -2.89 31.53 -18.55
CA VAL A 222 -2.43 30.16 -18.79
C VAL A 222 -1.43 30.17 -19.95
N LEU A 223 -0.27 29.55 -19.75
CA LEU A 223 0.72 29.35 -20.80
C LEU A 223 0.98 27.84 -20.92
N PRO A 224 0.32 27.15 -21.88
CA PRO A 224 0.48 25.72 -22.05
C PRO A 224 1.89 25.35 -22.53
N VAL A 225 2.38 24.21 -22.05
CA VAL A 225 3.66 23.61 -22.45
C VAL A 225 3.41 22.19 -22.98
N ARG A 226 4.38 21.64 -23.70
CA ARG A 226 4.43 20.26 -24.19
C ARG A 226 5.80 19.67 -23.93
N ILE A 227 5.84 18.35 -23.71
CA ILE A 227 7.07 17.59 -23.53
C ILE A 227 7.20 16.61 -24.70
N VAL A 228 8.18 16.84 -25.57
CA VAL A 228 8.59 15.86 -26.60
C VAL A 228 9.99 15.36 -26.24
N GLN A 229 10.31 14.10 -26.58
CA GLN A 229 11.59 13.42 -26.29
C GLN A 229 12.78 14.41 -26.24
N ARG A 230 13.39 14.52 -25.06
CA ARG A 230 14.43 15.52 -24.79
C ARG A 230 15.78 15.01 -25.29
N PRO A 231 16.51 15.75 -26.14
CA PRO A 231 17.89 15.39 -26.46
C PRO A 231 18.75 15.43 -25.19
N SER A 232 19.73 14.53 -25.05
CA SER A 232 20.56 14.40 -23.83
C SER A 232 21.44 15.62 -23.51
N SER A 233 21.41 16.66 -24.36
CA SER A 233 22.16 17.91 -24.23
C SER A 233 21.42 19.07 -23.54
N VAL A 234 20.18 18.88 -23.06
CA VAL A 234 19.39 19.94 -22.38
C VAL A 234 19.36 19.74 -20.86
N ILE A 235 19.13 20.82 -20.11
CA ILE A 235 18.95 20.74 -18.65
C ILE A 235 17.64 20.01 -18.36
N LYS A 236 17.73 18.98 -17.51
CA LYS A 236 16.56 18.23 -17.04
C LYS A 236 15.91 19.00 -15.88
N ILE A 237 14.69 19.49 -16.09
CA ILE A 237 13.87 20.10 -15.02
C ILE A 237 13.37 19.00 -14.08
N GLN A 238 13.59 19.19 -12.78
CA GLN A 238 13.13 18.27 -11.75
C GLN A 238 11.61 18.27 -11.57
N LYS A 239 11.07 17.13 -11.13
CA LYS A 239 9.72 17.06 -10.55
C LYS A 239 9.60 18.04 -9.38
N THR A 240 8.38 18.45 -9.06
CA THR A 240 8.09 19.35 -7.94
C THR A 240 8.12 18.64 -6.59
N GLY A 241 8.09 17.30 -6.60
CA GLY A 241 7.95 16.45 -5.42
C GLY A 241 6.48 16.11 -5.10
N GLN A 242 5.51 16.83 -5.70
CA GLN A 242 4.09 16.53 -5.53
C GLN A 242 3.75 15.19 -6.20
N THR A 243 3.22 14.27 -5.40
CA THR A 243 2.68 12.97 -5.82
C THR A 243 1.16 12.90 -5.57
N LEU A 244 0.61 13.85 -4.81
CA LEU A 244 -0.82 13.95 -4.53
C LEU A 244 -1.51 14.87 -5.54
N SER A 245 -2.38 14.28 -6.36
CA SER A 245 -3.27 15.00 -7.27
C SER A 245 -4.40 15.69 -6.50
N ASN A 246 -4.51 17.01 -6.65
CA ASN A 246 -5.62 17.82 -6.15
C ASN A 246 -6.71 18.03 -7.20
N SER A 247 -6.37 17.90 -8.48
CA SER A 247 -7.29 17.91 -9.61
C SER A 247 -6.66 17.18 -10.81
N ALA A 248 -7.49 16.54 -11.63
CA ALA A 248 -7.03 15.93 -12.88
C ALA A 248 -6.27 16.93 -13.76
N GLY A 249 -5.08 16.52 -14.20
CA GLY A 249 -4.17 17.28 -15.01
C GLY A 249 -3.21 18.21 -14.28
N ASP A 250 -3.20 18.17 -12.94
CA ASP A 250 -2.22 18.89 -12.13
C ASP A 250 -0.85 18.19 -12.06
N ASP A 251 0.11 18.74 -11.32
CA ASP A 251 1.46 18.17 -11.27
C ASP A 251 1.61 16.95 -10.36
N GLY A 252 0.68 16.72 -9.43
CA GLY A 252 0.59 15.48 -8.66
C GLY A 252 0.00 14.32 -9.47
N ASP A 253 -0.89 14.61 -10.43
CA ASP A 253 -1.47 13.63 -11.36
C ASP A 253 -0.46 13.17 -12.43
N PHE A 254 0.30 14.11 -12.99
CA PHE A 254 1.23 13.80 -14.09
C PHE A 254 2.70 13.63 -13.68
N GLU A 255 3.06 14.08 -12.47
CA GLU A 255 4.43 14.06 -11.93
C GLU A 255 5.51 14.47 -12.93
N THR A 256 5.27 15.54 -13.68
CA THR A 256 6.14 15.85 -14.83
C THR A 256 7.52 16.34 -14.41
N GLY A 257 8.59 15.70 -14.90
CA GLY A 257 9.98 16.09 -14.61
C GLY A 257 10.87 14.89 -14.33
N LEU A 258 12.16 15.15 -14.06
CA LEU A 258 13.08 14.11 -13.60
C LEU A 258 12.97 13.96 -12.08
N ALA A 259 12.84 12.72 -11.60
CA ALA A 259 12.94 12.43 -10.18
C ALA A 259 14.33 12.82 -9.65
N ALA A 260 14.41 13.24 -8.39
CA ALA A 260 15.70 13.37 -7.73
C ALA A 260 16.32 11.96 -7.54
N PRO A 261 17.66 11.83 -7.56
CA PRO A 261 18.30 10.58 -7.15
C PRO A 261 17.96 10.29 -5.67
N GLY A 262 17.75 9.03 -5.33
CA GLY A 262 17.57 8.56 -3.96
C GLY A 262 18.78 7.76 -3.50
N PRO A 263 19.40 8.09 -2.33
CA PRO A 263 19.18 9.28 -1.51
C PRO A 263 19.64 10.56 -2.27
N ARG A 264 19.15 11.74 -1.87
CA ARG A 264 19.57 13.02 -2.50
C ARG A 264 20.66 13.73 -1.71
N PHE A 265 20.54 13.76 -0.39
CA PHE A 265 21.40 14.54 0.48
C PHE A 265 22.26 13.61 1.34
N PHE A 266 23.55 13.92 1.38
CA PHE A 266 24.55 13.10 2.06
C PHE A 266 25.21 13.92 3.15
N ASP A 267 25.01 13.52 4.40
CA ASP A 267 25.71 14.10 5.52
C ASP A 267 27.16 13.62 5.51
N GLN A 268 28.10 14.55 5.40
CA GLN A 268 29.53 14.24 5.30
C GLN A 268 30.17 13.99 6.66
N GLY A 269 29.43 14.13 7.76
CA GLY A 269 29.94 13.97 9.13
C GLY A 269 30.84 15.11 9.62
N ASP A 270 31.26 16.02 8.73
CA ASP A 270 32.07 17.21 9.06
C ASP A 270 31.22 18.47 9.35
N GLY A 271 29.89 18.34 9.30
CA GLY A 271 28.95 19.45 9.43
C GLY A 271 28.55 20.09 8.10
N THR A 272 28.84 19.43 6.98
CA THR A 272 28.37 19.77 5.64
C THR A 272 27.46 18.67 5.06
N VAL A 273 26.65 19.05 4.08
CA VAL A 273 25.73 18.16 3.38
C VAL A 273 25.95 18.30 1.88
N ALA A 274 26.29 17.20 1.21
CA ALA A 274 26.37 17.14 -0.24
C ALA A 274 24.99 16.90 -0.87
N ASP A 275 24.68 17.65 -1.92
CA ASP A 275 23.48 17.46 -2.74
C ASP A 275 23.85 16.68 -4.01
N GLY A 276 23.50 15.39 -4.02
CA GLY A 276 23.76 14.49 -5.13
C GLY A 276 22.98 14.81 -6.40
N LEU A 277 22.06 15.77 -6.34
CA LEU A 277 21.39 16.32 -7.51
C LEU A 277 22.26 17.29 -8.31
N ASN A 278 23.16 18.05 -7.71
CA ASN A 278 23.85 19.14 -8.41
C ASN A 278 25.33 19.28 -8.03
N GLY A 279 25.82 18.45 -7.11
CA GLY A 279 27.20 18.46 -6.62
C GLY A 279 27.52 19.64 -5.70
N LEU A 280 26.52 20.41 -5.26
CA LEU A 280 26.73 21.50 -4.30
C LEU A 280 26.86 20.92 -2.90
N VAL A 281 27.71 21.56 -2.09
CA VAL A 281 27.87 21.23 -0.67
C VAL A 281 27.40 22.40 0.16
N TRP A 282 26.52 22.12 1.10
CA TRP A 282 25.81 23.09 1.93
C TRP A 282 26.27 22.96 3.38
N SER A 283 26.21 24.03 4.16
CA SER A 283 26.32 23.86 5.61
C SER A 283 25.14 23.07 6.16
N LYS A 284 25.40 22.11 7.05
CA LYS A 284 24.34 21.32 7.69
C LYS A 284 23.42 22.16 8.58
N ASP A 285 24.00 23.13 9.29
CA ASP A 285 23.24 24.11 10.09
C ASP A 285 22.89 25.32 9.23
N ALA A 286 21.60 25.50 8.95
CA ALA A 286 21.03 26.58 8.16
C ALA A 286 20.70 27.83 9.01
N SER A 287 20.84 27.78 10.33
CA SER A 287 20.35 28.84 11.23
C SER A 287 21.18 30.14 11.24
N THR A 288 22.20 30.23 10.39
CA THR A 288 23.27 31.25 10.46
C THR A 288 23.98 31.21 11.83
N PRO A 289 24.70 30.11 12.14
CA PRO A 289 25.27 29.91 13.47
C PRO A 289 26.32 30.95 13.86
N THR A 290 26.59 31.12 15.16
CA THR A 290 27.74 31.90 15.60
C THR A 290 28.98 31.01 15.60
N PHE A 291 30.05 31.43 14.92
CA PHE A 291 31.31 30.70 14.86
C PHE A 291 32.51 31.63 15.02
N GLY A 292 33.29 31.42 16.09
CA GLY A 292 34.45 32.26 16.40
C GLY A 292 34.05 33.74 16.52
N VAL A 293 34.62 34.57 15.65
CA VAL A 293 34.32 36.02 15.57
C VAL A 293 33.13 36.34 14.65
N CYS A 294 32.63 35.35 13.90
CA CYS A 294 31.50 35.50 12.98
C CYS A 294 30.18 35.41 13.74
N VAL A 295 29.51 36.55 13.91
CA VAL A 295 28.26 36.64 14.68
C VAL A 295 27.07 36.15 13.86
N GLY A 296 26.36 35.15 14.39
CA GLY A 296 25.21 34.51 13.77
C GLY A 296 23.90 35.32 13.82
N GLY A 297 22.78 34.68 13.46
CA GLY A 297 21.43 35.27 13.42
C GLY A 297 21.11 36.03 12.12
N ALA A 298 19.94 36.67 12.04
CA ALA A 298 19.49 37.41 10.86
C ALA A 298 20.49 38.51 10.42
N LYS A 299 20.51 38.78 9.11
CA LYS A 299 21.46 39.68 8.46
C LYS A 299 20.74 40.57 7.45
N ASN A 300 21.17 41.82 7.32
CA ASN A 300 20.91 42.55 6.07
C ASN A 300 21.79 41.98 4.94
N TRP A 301 21.52 42.37 3.70
CA TRP A 301 22.17 41.72 2.56
C TRP A 301 23.69 41.92 2.51
N GLN A 302 24.20 43.11 2.86
CA GLN A 302 25.65 43.35 2.92
C GLN A 302 26.28 42.55 4.06
N GLN A 303 25.64 42.53 5.23
CA GLN A 303 26.09 41.72 6.37
C GLN A 303 26.10 40.22 6.05
N ALA A 304 25.25 39.74 5.14
CA ALA A 304 25.26 38.36 4.68
C ALA A 304 26.54 38.04 3.88
N LEU A 305 26.92 38.91 2.95
CA LEU A 305 28.18 38.79 2.20
C LEU A 305 29.41 38.89 3.14
N ASP A 306 29.37 39.82 4.08
CA ASP A 306 30.43 40.01 5.08
C ASP A 306 30.54 38.78 6.00
N TYR A 307 29.41 38.19 6.38
CA TYR A 307 29.36 36.98 7.20
C TYR A 307 29.99 35.79 6.49
N VAL A 308 29.70 35.58 5.20
CA VAL A 308 30.34 34.51 4.43
C VAL A 308 31.84 34.75 4.25
N THR A 309 32.27 36.00 4.05
CA THR A 309 33.69 36.36 4.04
C THR A 309 34.35 36.00 5.38
N CYS A 310 33.68 36.30 6.49
CA CYS A 310 34.14 35.91 7.83
C CYS A 310 34.27 34.39 7.98
N LEU A 311 33.32 33.60 7.47
CA LEU A 311 33.41 32.14 7.50
C LEU A 311 34.67 31.63 6.78
N ASN A 312 34.99 32.21 5.62
CA ASN A 312 36.17 31.85 4.85
C ASN A 312 37.47 32.23 5.56
N ASP A 313 37.55 33.46 6.10
CA ASP A 313 38.72 33.94 6.85
C ASP A 313 39.01 33.10 8.11
N ASN A 314 37.99 32.43 8.65
CA ASN A 314 38.08 31.61 9.85
C ASN A 314 37.99 30.09 9.58
N ASN A 315 38.06 29.67 8.30
CA ASN A 315 38.05 28.27 7.88
C ASN A 315 36.87 27.46 8.46
N TYR A 316 35.66 28.01 8.38
CA TYR A 316 34.45 27.38 8.91
C TYR A 316 34.28 25.96 8.37
N ARG A 317 34.21 24.97 9.28
CA ARG A 317 34.15 23.53 8.98
C ARG A 317 35.31 23.03 8.10
N GLY A 318 36.48 23.68 8.16
CA GLY A 318 37.64 23.25 7.37
C GLY A 318 37.68 23.80 5.93
N HIS A 319 36.75 24.70 5.58
CA HIS A 319 36.61 25.24 4.23
C HIS A 319 36.73 26.77 4.17
N GLY A 320 37.33 27.26 3.08
CA GLY A 320 37.60 28.68 2.82
C GLY A 320 36.96 29.23 1.53
N ASP A 321 36.04 28.47 0.94
CA ASP A 321 35.37 28.73 -0.34
C ASP A 321 33.84 28.81 -0.22
N TRP A 322 33.33 29.12 0.97
CA TRP A 322 31.92 29.40 1.20
C TRP A 322 31.47 30.64 0.42
N ARG A 323 30.25 30.61 -0.09
CA ARG A 323 29.60 31.74 -0.76
C ARG A 323 28.10 31.74 -0.48
N LEU A 324 27.47 32.89 -0.71
CA LEU A 324 26.02 32.99 -0.71
C LEU A 324 25.47 32.32 -2.00
N PRO A 325 24.46 31.44 -1.93
CA PRO A 325 23.89 30.78 -3.09
C PRO A 325 23.23 31.80 -4.02
N ASN A 326 23.28 31.57 -5.32
CA ASN A 326 22.44 32.30 -6.26
C ASN A 326 20.99 31.78 -6.19
N ALA A 327 20.04 32.52 -6.78
CA ALA A 327 18.62 32.19 -6.70
C ALA A 327 18.25 30.82 -7.33
N ARG A 328 19.06 30.28 -8.26
CA ARG A 328 18.83 28.96 -8.87
C ARG A 328 19.32 27.84 -7.95
N GLU A 329 20.45 28.04 -7.28
CA GLU A 329 21.07 27.07 -6.37
C GLU A 329 20.19 26.78 -5.15
N ILE A 330 19.82 27.81 -4.39
CA ILE A 330 19.00 27.59 -3.19
C ILE A 330 17.56 27.16 -3.53
N ARG A 331 17.02 27.58 -4.69
CA ARG A 331 15.73 27.08 -5.18
C ARG A 331 15.79 25.58 -5.44
N SER A 332 16.93 25.04 -5.88
CA SER A 332 17.03 23.62 -6.19
C SER A 332 16.76 22.73 -4.98
N LEU A 333 16.94 23.23 -3.76
CA LEU A 333 16.62 22.52 -2.52
C LEU A 333 15.10 22.37 -2.30
N ILE A 334 14.27 23.20 -2.94
CA ILE A 334 12.83 23.23 -2.68
C ILE A 334 12.15 21.96 -3.16
N ASP A 335 11.43 21.32 -2.24
CA ASP A 335 10.42 20.31 -2.54
C ASP A 335 9.04 20.92 -2.27
N HIS A 336 8.23 21.04 -3.32
CA HIS A 336 6.92 21.66 -3.26
C HIS A 336 5.82 20.71 -2.73
N ALA A 337 6.12 19.46 -2.41
CA ALA A 337 5.23 18.61 -1.63
C ALA A 337 5.28 18.90 -0.13
N ASN A 338 6.39 19.45 0.36
CA ASN A 338 6.59 19.71 1.78
C ASN A 338 6.37 21.20 2.10
N ALA A 339 6.01 21.48 3.35
CA ALA A 339 5.95 22.82 3.91
C ALA A 339 6.64 22.83 5.28
N GLN A 340 7.22 23.98 5.64
CA GLN A 340 7.82 24.23 6.96
C GLN A 340 8.77 23.13 7.51
N PRO A 341 9.86 22.77 6.81
CA PRO A 341 10.37 23.41 5.60
C PRO A 341 10.00 22.66 4.31
N ALA A 342 9.92 23.40 3.21
CA ALA A 342 9.77 22.91 1.85
C ALA A 342 11.06 22.26 1.33
N LEU A 343 11.52 21.22 2.01
CA LEU A 343 12.67 20.38 1.70
C LEU A 343 12.22 18.92 1.56
N PRO A 344 12.92 18.08 0.78
CA PRO A 344 12.64 16.65 0.73
C PRO A 344 12.62 16.00 2.12
N THR A 345 11.66 15.11 2.38
CA THR A 345 11.57 14.36 3.64
C THR A 345 12.87 13.58 3.90
N GLY A 346 13.31 13.52 5.16
CA GLY A 346 14.53 12.81 5.56
C GLY A 346 15.84 13.57 5.28
N HIS A 347 15.78 14.86 4.90
CA HIS A 347 16.98 15.67 4.70
C HIS A 347 17.84 15.78 5.98
N PRO A 348 19.18 15.82 5.87
CA PRO A 348 20.07 15.91 7.03
C PRO A 348 20.26 17.35 7.57
N PHE A 349 19.66 18.36 6.93
CA PHE A 349 19.79 19.76 7.34
C PHE A 349 19.15 20.03 8.71
N THR A 350 19.78 20.92 9.47
CA THR A 350 19.38 21.32 10.81
C THR A 350 19.20 22.84 10.89
N GLY A 351 18.38 23.32 11.83
CA GLY A 351 18.21 24.76 12.04
C GLY A 351 17.57 25.50 10.87
N VAL A 352 16.85 24.80 9.99
CA VAL A 352 16.16 25.40 8.84
C VAL A 352 15.04 26.32 9.33
N ARG A 353 15.21 27.62 9.11
CA ARG A 353 14.22 28.67 9.33
C ARG A 353 13.12 28.62 8.27
N SER A 354 11.88 28.41 8.70
CA SER A 354 10.73 28.21 7.81
C SER A 354 9.40 28.61 8.44
N LEU A 355 9.41 29.53 9.40
CA LEU A 355 8.18 30.15 9.89
C LEU A 355 7.49 30.88 8.73
N ILE A 356 6.17 30.69 8.61
CA ILE A 356 5.36 31.28 7.53
C ILE A 356 5.49 32.80 7.58
N ASP A 357 5.85 33.40 6.45
CA ASP A 357 6.03 34.84 6.24
C ASP A 357 7.08 35.55 7.12
N ASP A 358 7.65 34.88 8.12
CA ASP A 358 8.60 35.46 9.08
C ASP A 358 10.08 35.21 8.73
N ASP A 359 10.39 34.08 8.09
CA ASP A 359 11.76 33.62 7.86
C ASP A 359 12.08 33.49 6.36
N ALA A 360 13.25 33.98 5.95
CA ALA A 360 13.74 33.82 4.57
C ALA A 360 15.27 33.67 4.52
N TYR A 361 15.79 33.30 3.34
CA TYR A 361 17.24 33.22 3.09
C TYR A 361 17.68 34.13 1.96
N TRP A 362 18.80 34.83 2.17
CA TRP A 362 19.38 35.67 1.14
C TRP A 362 19.97 34.86 -0.01
N THR A 363 19.88 35.43 -1.21
CA THR A 363 20.63 34.97 -2.38
C THR A 363 21.64 36.04 -2.80
N SER A 364 22.67 35.62 -3.54
CA SER A 364 23.64 36.53 -4.17
C SER A 364 23.08 37.23 -5.42
N THR A 365 21.84 36.90 -5.82
CA THR A 365 21.18 37.41 -7.02
C THR A 365 20.38 38.69 -6.70
N THR A 366 20.76 39.81 -7.33
CA THR A 366 20.02 41.09 -7.25
C THR A 366 18.72 41.03 -8.06
N SER A 367 17.66 41.70 -7.59
CA SER A 367 16.42 41.84 -8.34
C SER A 367 16.59 42.89 -9.46
N PRO A 368 16.49 42.53 -10.75
CA PRO A 368 16.59 43.52 -11.83
C PRO A 368 15.35 44.43 -11.92
N ALA A 369 14.22 44.07 -11.30
CA ALA A 369 13.05 44.96 -11.19
C ALA A 369 13.28 46.10 -10.18
N SER A 370 14.06 45.84 -9.13
CA SER A 370 14.45 46.82 -8.11
C SER A 370 15.86 46.49 -7.66
N VAL A 371 16.87 47.15 -8.25
CA VAL A 371 18.30 46.81 -8.07
C VAL A 371 18.86 47.10 -6.67
N ASP A 372 18.10 47.85 -5.87
CA ASP A 372 18.27 48.04 -4.43
C ASP A 372 17.73 46.86 -3.59
N SER A 373 17.18 45.83 -4.24
CA SER A 373 16.64 44.61 -3.62
C SER A 373 17.37 43.37 -4.14
N ALA A 374 17.39 42.30 -3.34
CA ALA A 374 17.93 40.99 -3.73
C ALA A 374 16.86 39.91 -3.54
N PHE A 375 17.00 38.79 -4.26
CA PHE A 375 16.08 37.68 -4.11
C PHE A 375 16.27 36.99 -2.77
N ILE A 376 15.14 36.56 -2.21
CA ILE A 376 15.05 35.76 -1.00
C ILE A 376 14.23 34.49 -1.29
N ILE A 377 14.59 33.41 -0.61
CA ILE A 377 13.84 32.16 -0.64
C ILE A 377 13.15 31.94 0.70
N VAL A 378 11.86 31.67 0.67
CA VAL A 378 11.05 31.39 1.86
C VAL A 378 10.76 29.89 1.88
N PHE A 379 11.35 29.18 2.83
CA PHE A 379 11.22 27.72 2.94
C PHE A 379 9.93 27.27 3.62
N SER A 380 9.03 28.16 4.05
CA SER A 380 7.71 27.72 4.55
C SER A 380 6.88 27.01 3.46
N GLY A 381 7.01 27.42 2.18
CA GLY A 381 6.30 26.81 1.05
C GLY A 381 7.01 26.95 -0.30
N GLY A 382 8.32 27.25 -0.28
CA GLY A 382 9.14 27.32 -1.49
C GLY A 382 8.94 28.57 -2.33
N PHE A 383 8.68 29.72 -1.70
CA PHE A 383 8.45 30.99 -2.42
C PHE A 383 9.74 31.65 -2.85
N ILE A 384 9.68 32.35 -3.99
CA ILE A 384 10.76 33.24 -4.45
C ILE A 384 10.22 34.66 -4.41
N ALA A 385 10.79 35.49 -3.54
CA ALA A 385 10.45 36.90 -3.41
C ALA A 385 11.71 37.76 -3.52
N SER A 386 11.56 39.08 -3.43
CA SER A 386 12.68 40.01 -3.33
C SER A 386 12.50 40.93 -2.14
N ASN A 387 13.59 41.24 -1.44
CA ASN A 387 13.58 42.14 -0.29
C ASN A 387 14.69 43.20 -0.44
N GLN A 388 14.49 44.38 0.15
CA GLN A 388 15.43 45.49 0.06
C GLN A 388 16.77 45.13 0.71
N LYS A 389 17.89 45.42 0.05
CA LYS A 389 19.24 45.10 0.56
C LYS A 389 19.56 45.84 1.87
N VAL A 390 18.98 47.03 2.04
CA VAL A 390 19.10 47.86 3.26
C VAL A 390 18.16 47.45 4.39
N ASN A 391 17.29 46.46 4.17
CA ASN A 391 16.40 45.93 5.20
C ASN A 391 17.25 45.53 6.42
N THR A 392 17.00 46.17 7.57
CA THR A 392 17.74 45.91 8.80
C THR A 392 17.39 44.53 9.34
N ALA A 393 18.33 43.81 9.96
CA ALA A 393 18.10 42.46 10.50
C ALA A 393 16.95 42.32 11.53
N THR A 394 16.34 43.43 11.95
CA THR A 394 15.17 43.52 12.85
C THR A 394 13.85 43.81 12.14
N MET A 395 13.85 43.95 10.81
CA MET A 395 12.66 44.20 9.99
C MET A 395 12.17 42.88 9.38
N TRP A 396 10.86 42.83 9.10
CA TRP A 396 10.16 41.63 8.66
C TRP A 396 10.23 41.47 7.13
N PRO A 397 10.46 40.25 6.59
CA PRO A 397 10.87 39.03 7.29
C PRO A 397 12.33 39.08 7.77
N ALA A 398 12.65 38.30 8.81
CA ALA A 398 14.03 38.07 9.22
C ALA A 398 14.74 37.21 8.17
N VAL A 399 15.88 37.70 7.65
CA VAL A 399 16.58 37.03 6.55
C VAL A 399 17.93 36.47 6.99
N TYR A 400 18.14 35.18 6.75
CA TYR A 400 19.28 34.38 7.18
C TYR A 400 20.23 34.05 6.03
N VAL A 401 21.37 33.47 6.37
CA VAL A 401 22.43 33.05 5.45
C VAL A 401 22.58 31.54 5.51
N TRP A 402 22.36 30.89 4.37
CA TRP A 402 22.66 29.47 4.18
C TRP A 402 23.81 29.33 3.18
N PRO A 403 25.06 29.22 3.65
CA PRO A 403 26.22 29.20 2.77
C PRO A 403 26.30 27.89 1.98
N VAL A 404 26.74 28.01 0.73
CA VAL A 404 26.99 26.91 -0.19
C VAL A 404 28.41 27.01 -0.73
N ARG A 405 28.98 25.87 -1.14
CA ARG A 405 30.27 25.77 -1.84
C ARG A 405 30.16 24.79 -3.00
N GLY A 406 31.10 24.86 -3.94
CA GLY A 406 31.24 23.82 -4.95
C GLY A 406 31.91 22.60 -4.32
N GLY A 407 31.37 21.40 -4.53
CA GLY A 407 31.97 20.16 -4.03
C GLY A 407 32.37 19.23 -5.16
N ALA A 408 33.58 18.67 -5.08
CA ALA A 408 33.74 17.28 -5.45
C ALA A 408 33.03 16.49 -4.35
N LEU A 409 32.14 15.58 -4.74
CA LEU A 409 31.54 14.65 -3.81
C LEU A 409 32.68 13.75 -3.29
N PRO A 410 32.66 13.27 -2.03
CA PRO A 410 33.59 12.28 -1.53
C PRO A 410 33.64 11.10 -2.50
N ASP A 411 34.86 10.65 -2.73
CA ASP A 411 35.26 9.64 -3.71
C ASP A 411 36.54 9.05 -3.10
N ALA A 412 36.35 8.13 -2.16
CA ALA A 412 37.35 7.69 -1.20
C ALA A 412 38.38 6.74 -1.81
N ASP A 413 38.02 6.04 -2.87
CA ASP A 413 38.89 5.22 -3.71
C ASP A 413 39.33 5.90 -5.02
N ALA A 414 38.75 7.06 -5.35
CA ALA A 414 39.13 7.93 -6.47
C ALA A 414 38.75 7.38 -7.85
N ASP A 415 37.68 6.59 -7.95
CA ASP A 415 37.16 6.00 -9.18
C ASP A 415 36.26 6.95 -10.01
N LEU A 416 35.99 8.15 -9.48
CA LEU A 416 35.13 9.21 -10.02
C LEU A 416 33.62 8.96 -9.85
N ILE A 417 33.24 7.92 -9.11
CA ILE A 417 31.90 7.65 -8.61
C ILE A 417 31.86 8.18 -7.16
N PRO A 418 30.93 9.10 -6.85
CA PRO A 418 30.81 9.58 -5.48
C PRO A 418 30.46 8.47 -4.50
N ASP A 419 31.07 8.43 -3.30
CA ASP A 419 30.90 7.41 -2.22
C ASP A 419 29.45 7.00 -1.93
N TYR A 420 28.47 7.86 -2.23
CA TYR A 420 27.06 7.56 -1.97
C TYR A 420 26.31 6.91 -3.13
N LYS A 421 26.88 6.96 -4.33
CA LYS A 421 26.47 6.24 -5.54
C LYS A 421 27.36 5.05 -5.82
N ASP A 422 28.46 4.99 -5.10
CA ASP A 422 29.37 3.90 -5.10
C ASP A 422 28.77 2.81 -4.22
N SER A 423 28.46 1.66 -4.82
CA SER A 423 28.06 0.48 -4.05
C SER A 423 29.19 0.05 -3.12
N CYS A 424 30.42 0.45 -3.46
CA CYS A 424 31.67 -0.02 -2.90
C CYS A 424 32.62 1.15 -2.62
N PRO A 425 32.28 2.04 -1.67
CA PRO A 425 32.91 3.36 -1.49
C PRO A 425 34.37 3.36 -1.03
N LEU A 426 35.04 2.21 -1.04
CA LEU A 426 36.43 2.03 -0.62
C LEU A 426 37.21 1.20 -1.64
N ASP A 427 36.63 0.96 -2.81
CA ASP A 427 37.10 0.05 -3.83
C ASP A 427 36.84 0.58 -5.24
N ASP A 428 37.94 0.91 -5.94
CA ASP A 428 37.90 1.58 -7.25
C ASP A 428 37.42 0.69 -8.41
N GLN A 429 37.12 -0.57 -8.14
CA GLN A 429 36.56 -1.51 -9.11
C GLN A 429 35.03 -1.56 -9.08
N ASN A 430 34.41 -1.08 -8.00
CA ASN A 430 32.98 -1.00 -7.75
C ASN A 430 32.20 -2.32 -8.02
N ASP A 431 30.88 -2.29 -7.87
CA ASP A 431 29.92 -3.33 -8.25
C ASP A 431 29.63 -3.21 -9.76
N ALA A 432 30.45 -3.88 -10.57
CA ALA A 432 30.48 -3.67 -12.02
C ALA A 432 29.27 -4.29 -12.76
N ASP A 433 28.60 -5.26 -12.16
CA ASP A 433 27.46 -5.97 -12.74
C ASP A 433 26.13 -5.78 -11.99
N GLY A 434 26.15 -5.17 -10.80
CA GLY A 434 24.99 -4.71 -10.05
C GLY A 434 24.38 -5.76 -9.12
N ASP A 435 25.15 -6.74 -8.67
CA ASP A 435 24.69 -7.84 -7.81
C ASP A 435 24.77 -7.55 -6.31
N GLY A 436 25.42 -6.45 -5.93
CA GLY A 436 25.60 -6.01 -4.56
C GLY A 436 26.92 -6.44 -3.91
N VAL A 437 27.87 -7.00 -4.66
CA VAL A 437 29.21 -7.39 -4.22
C VAL A 437 30.25 -6.44 -4.84
N CYS A 438 31.30 -6.13 -4.06
CA CYS A 438 32.29 -5.15 -4.47
C CYS A 438 33.44 -5.76 -5.25
N GLY A 439 33.92 -5.09 -6.30
CA GLY A 439 34.90 -5.64 -7.24
C GLY A 439 36.21 -6.20 -6.65
N ASN A 440 36.58 -5.86 -5.42
CA ASN A 440 37.73 -6.41 -4.71
C ASN A 440 37.45 -7.74 -3.99
N VAL A 441 36.18 -8.08 -3.79
CA VAL A 441 35.69 -9.33 -3.21
C VAL A 441 34.83 -10.12 -4.18
N ASP A 442 34.32 -9.47 -5.22
CA ASP A 442 33.52 -10.03 -6.29
C ASP A 442 34.37 -10.97 -7.15
N ASN A 443 34.10 -12.27 -7.01
CA ASN A 443 34.72 -13.30 -7.81
C ASN A 443 34.15 -13.36 -9.24
N CYS A 444 33.13 -12.57 -9.57
CA CYS A 444 32.54 -12.45 -10.92
C CYS A 444 32.21 -11.05 -11.40
N LEU A 445 33.20 -10.16 -11.35
CA LEU A 445 33.15 -8.78 -11.87
C LEU A 445 32.22 -8.44 -13.06
N PRO A 446 32.13 -9.22 -14.17
CA PRO A 446 31.24 -8.88 -15.27
C PRO A 446 29.82 -9.50 -15.20
N MET A 447 29.52 -10.40 -14.25
CA MET A 447 28.30 -11.22 -14.24
C MET A 447 27.76 -11.46 -12.82
N ALA A 448 26.59 -10.89 -12.56
CA ALA A 448 25.98 -10.82 -11.24
C ALA A 448 25.81 -12.17 -10.54
N ASN A 449 26.46 -12.34 -9.38
CA ASN A 449 26.44 -13.53 -8.53
C ASN A 449 26.48 -13.18 -7.03
N ALA A 450 25.36 -12.63 -6.54
CA ALA A 450 25.27 -12.10 -5.17
C ALA A 450 25.59 -13.10 -4.04
N ASP A 451 25.57 -14.41 -4.31
CA ASP A 451 25.94 -15.47 -3.37
C ASP A 451 27.45 -15.73 -3.29
N GLN A 452 28.21 -15.27 -4.29
CA GLN A 452 29.66 -15.43 -4.41
C GLN A 452 30.06 -16.90 -4.29
N LEU A 453 29.20 -17.79 -4.81
CA LEU A 453 29.53 -19.21 -4.86
C LEU A 453 30.77 -19.38 -5.75
N ASP A 454 31.68 -20.21 -5.26
CA ASP A 454 33.03 -20.47 -5.78
C ASP A 454 33.30 -21.93 -5.42
N THR A 455 32.78 -22.82 -6.24
CA THR A 455 32.65 -24.25 -5.93
C THR A 455 34.02 -24.92 -5.88
N ASP A 456 34.98 -24.48 -6.70
CA ASP A 456 36.35 -24.98 -6.73
C ASP A 456 37.35 -24.18 -5.87
N GLY A 457 37.00 -22.94 -5.50
CA GLY A 457 37.83 -22.04 -4.71
C GLY A 457 38.98 -21.39 -5.48
N ASP A 458 38.94 -21.30 -6.81
CA ASP A 458 40.01 -20.67 -7.60
C ASP A 458 39.95 -19.13 -7.61
N GLY A 459 38.81 -18.58 -7.17
CA GLY A 459 38.56 -17.16 -7.04
C GLY A 459 37.83 -16.53 -8.24
N LEU A 460 37.39 -17.33 -9.21
CA LEU A 460 36.23 -17.03 -10.06
C LEU A 460 34.98 -17.63 -9.41
N GLY A 461 33.85 -16.96 -9.49
CA GLY A 461 32.60 -17.52 -8.97
C GLY A 461 31.85 -18.33 -10.02
N ASP A 462 30.96 -19.22 -9.60
CA ASP A 462 30.27 -20.18 -10.48
C ASP A 462 29.45 -19.54 -11.62
N VAL A 463 29.20 -18.23 -11.58
CA VAL A 463 28.45 -17.54 -12.66
C VAL A 463 29.37 -17.07 -13.78
N CYS A 464 30.67 -16.94 -13.51
CA CYS A 464 31.67 -16.41 -14.42
C CYS A 464 32.95 -17.22 -14.53
N ASP A 465 33.11 -18.20 -13.67
CA ASP A 465 33.84 -19.37 -14.03
C ASP A 465 33.12 -20.03 -15.22
N THR A 466 33.92 -20.71 -16.01
CA THR A 466 33.42 -21.48 -17.13
C THR A 466 33.56 -22.97 -16.86
N ASP A 467 33.99 -23.34 -15.65
CA ASP A 467 34.37 -24.66 -15.13
C ASP A 467 34.28 -24.59 -13.59
N ASP A 468 33.05 -24.46 -13.06
CA ASP A 468 32.77 -24.03 -11.68
C ASP A 468 33.36 -24.95 -10.60
N ASP A 469 33.68 -26.19 -10.94
CA ASP A 469 34.27 -27.18 -10.04
C ASP A 469 35.73 -27.57 -10.38
N ASN A 470 36.27 -27.02 -11.47
CA ASN A 470 37.64 -27.17 -11.97
C ASN A 470 38.06 -28.62 -12.20
N ASP A 471 37.12 -29.48 -12.59
CA ASP A 471 37.43 -30.83 -13.03
C ASP A 471 38.08 -30.85 -14.43
N GLY A 472 38.00 -29.72 -15.15
CA GLY A 472 38.58 -29.50 -16.47
C GLY A 472 37.58 -29.60 -17.62
N VAL A 473 36.28 -29.71 -17.35
CA VAL A 473 35.17 -29.65 -18.30
C VAL A 473 34.43 -28.33 -18.12
N LEU A 474 34.07 -27.66 -19.22
CA LEU A 474 33.41 -26.36 -19.11
C LEU A 474 31.92 -26.53 -18.78
N ASP A 475 31.30 -25.68 -17.96
CA ASP A 475 29.91 -25.83 -17.48
C ASP A 475 28.88 -26.05 -18.59
N GLY A 476 29.04 -25.35 -19.72
CA GLY A 476 28.14 -25.51 -20.87
C GLY A 476 28.23 -26.88 -21.56
N ASN A 477 29.23 -27.67 -21.19
CA ASN A 477 29.57 -28.99 -21.65
C ASN A 477 29.64 -30.00 -20.49
N ASP A 478 29.26 -29.56 -19.29
CA ASP A 478 29.31 -30.29 -18.04
C ASP A 478 27.88 -30.52 -17.55
N ALA A 479 27.50 -31.77 -17.34
CA ALA A 479 26.17 -32.08 -16.85
C ALA A 479 26.02 -31.85 -15.32
N PHE A 480 27.14 -31.81 -14.59
CA PHE A 480 27.22 -31.55 -13.16
C PHE A 480 28.25 -30.46 -12.84
N PRO A 481 28.04 -29.20 -13.29
CA PRO A 481 29.05 -28.14 -13.21
C PRO A 481 29.60 -27.84 -11.81
N LEU A 482 28.93 -28.30 -10.74
CA LEU A 482 29.29 -28.02 -9.35
C LEU A 482 29.91 -29.23 -8.61
N ASN A 483 30.26 -30.30 -9.32
CA ASN A 483 30.77 -31.53 -8.75
C ASN A 483 32.07 -31.97 -9.41
N ALA A 484 33.20 -31.55 -8.85
CA ALA A 484 34.55 -31.75 -9.41
C ALA A 484 35.00 -33.22 -9.67
N THR A 485 34.13 -34.18 -9.38
CA THR A 485 34.35 -35.59 -9.64
C THR A 485 33.49 -36.14 -10.76
N GLU A 486 32.62 -35.32 -11.34
CA GLU A 486 31.63 -35.73 -12.32
C GLU A 486 31.30 -34.60 -13.29
N SER A 487 31.33 -34.90 -14.58
CA SER A 487 31.02 -33.92 -15.62
C SER A 487 30.21 -34.47 -16.79
N VAL A 488 29.87 -35.75 -16.73
CA VAL A 488 29.21 -36.49 -17.79
C VAL A 488 27.90 -37.05 -17.24
N ASP A 489 26.82 -36.76 -17.95
CA ASP A 489 25.51 -37.40 -17.84
C ASP A 489 25.23 -37.92 -19.25
N THR A 490 25.55 -39.19 -19.50
CA THR A 490 25.50 -39.69 -20.88
C THR A 490 24.06 -39.88 -21.36
N ASP A 491 23.11 -40.12 -20.46
CA ASP A 491 21.70 -40.37 -20.78
C ASP A 491 20.75 -39.20 -20.47
N GLY A 492 21.18 -38.26 -19.62
CA GLY A 492 20.46 -37.04 -19.27
C GLY A 492 19.43 -37.22 -18.15
N ASP A 493 19.52 -38.26 -17.32
CA ASP A 493 18.56 -38.55 -16.25
C ASP A 493 18.79 -37.71 -14.97
N GLY A 494 19.94 -37.04 -14.88
CA GLY A 494 20.35 -36.19 -13.76
C GLY A 494 21.18 -36.91 -12.68
N ILE A 495 21.63 -38.14 -12.92
CA ILE A 495 22.65 -38.86 -12.17
C ILE A 495 23.92 -38.92 -13.03
N GLY A 496 25.07 -38.60 -12.45
CA GLY A 496 26.30 -38.51 -13.24
C GLY A 496 27.06 -39.81 -13.27
N ASN A 497 27.82 -40.01 -14.34
CA ASN A 497 28.40 -41.30 -14.72
C ASN A 497 29.26 -42.01 -13.64
N ASN A 498 29.79 -41.29 -12.65
CA ASN A 498 30.54 -41.88 -11.55
C ASN A 498 29.65 -42.51 -10.46
N ALA A 499 28.38 -42.15 -10.44
CA ALA A 499 27.37 -42.52 -9.46
C ALA A 499 26.20 -43.25 -10.12
N ASP A 500 25.95 -42.97 -11.39
CA ASP A 500 25.12 -43.78 -12.25
C ASP A 500 25.77 -45.15 -12.41
N THR A 501 24.91 -46.15 -12.57
CA THR A 501 25.30 -47.51 -12.86
C THR A 501 24.90 -47.93 -14.26
N ASP A 502 24.15 -47.11 -15.00
CA ASP A 502 23.69 -47.29 -16.39
C ASP A 502 23.91 -45.96 -17.12
N ASP A 503 25.17 -45.63 -17.36
CA ASP A 503 25.62 -44.30 -17.77
C ASP A 503 24.90 -43.76 -19.02
N ASP A 504 24.56 -44.61 -19.98
CA ASP A 504 23.94 -44.21 -21.25
C ASP A 504 22.43 -44.52 -21.36
N GLY A 505 21.84 -45.03 -20.28
CA GLY A 505 20.41 -45.20 -20.08
C GLY A 505 19.78 -46.19 -21.06
N ASP A 506 20.58 -47.12 -21.59
CA ASP A 506 20.13 -48.14 -22.53
C ASP A 506 19.54 -49.38 -21.84
N GLY A 507 19.60 -49.40 -20.50
CA GLY A 507 19.04 -50.44 -19.64
C GLY A 507 20.07 -51.46 -19.16
N TRP A 508 21.35 -51.27 -19.47
CA TRP A 508 22.45 -52.16 -19.08
C TRP A 508 23.38 -51.47 -18.09
N THR A 509 23.82 -52.19 -17.06
CA THR A 509 24.77 -51.58 -16.13
C THR A 509 26.16 -51.49 -16.73
N ASP A 510 26.94 -50.43 -16.44
CA ASP A 510 28.31 -50.29 -16.96
C ASP A 510 29.17 -51.51 -16.60
N SER A 511 28.86 -52.13 -15.47
CA SER A 511 29.56 -53.32 -14.99
C SER A 511 29.32 -54.55 -15.85
N ASP A 512 28.11 -54.69 -16.40
CA ASP A 512 27.72 -55.76 -17.31
C ASP A 512 28.26 -55.49 -18.72
N GLU A 513 28.24 -54.24 -19.16
CA GLU A 513 28.76 -53.82 -20.44
C GLU A 513 30.28 -53.95 -20.56
N VAL A 514 31.03 -53.55 -19.53
CA VAL A 514 32.48 -53.78 -19.47
C VAL A 514 32.79 -55.28 -19.47
N ALA A 515 31.95 -56.09 -18.84
CA ALA A 515 32.11 -57.54 -18.87
C ALA A 515 31.86 -58.10 -20.28
N ALA A 516 30.92 -57.51 -21.02
CA ALA A 516 30.56 -57.83 -22.41
C ALA A 516 31.48 -57.27 -23.47
N GLY A 517 32.33 -56.32 -23.09
CA GLY A 517 33.17 -55.59 -24.03
C GLY A 517 32.36 -54.68 -24.96
N SER A 518 31.12 -54.35 -24.58
CA SER A 518 30.40 -53.18 -25.09
C SER A 518 30.93 -51.91 -24.42
N GLU A 519 30.49 -50.75 -24.90
CA GLU A 519 31.04 -49.43 -24.52
C GLU A 519 30.01 -48.70 -23.66
N PRO A 520 30.22 -48.57 -22.33
CA PRO A 520 29.20 -48.07 -21.39
C PRO A 520 28.72 -46.63 -21.53
N LEU A 521 29.18 -45.93 -22.55
CA LEU A 521 28.91 -44.51 -22.76
C LEU A 521 28.19 -44.28 -24.09
N LEU A 522 27.64 -45.33 -24.67
CA LEU A 522 27.09 -45.31 -26.01
C LEU A 522 25.91 -46.28 -26.08
N ALA A 523 24.70 -45.74 -25.89
CA ALA A 523 23.42 -46.47 -25.91
C ALA A 523 23.10 -47.25 -27.20
N SER A 524 23.99 -47.20 -28.19
CA SER A 524 23.91 -48.00 -29.42
C SER A 524 24.91 -49.15 -29.48
N SER A 525 25.80 -49.23 -28.49
CA SER A 525 26.75 -50.29 -28.25
C SER A 525 26.19 -51.18 -27.16
N LEU A 526 25.09 -51.86 -27.45
CA LEU A 526 24.53 -52.81 -26.52
C LEU A 526 25.48 -54.01 -26.38
N PRO A 527 25.58 -54.62 -25.18
CA PRO A 527 26.06 -55.99 -25.07
C PRO A 527 25.40 -56.88 -26.10
N LEU A 528 26.14 -57.87 -26.61
CA LEU A 528 25.47 -58.95 -27.32
C LEU A 528 24.67 -59.70 -26.24
N ASP A 529 23.37 -59.57 -26.38
CA ASP A 529 22.36 -60.25 -25.60
C ASP A 529 21.50 -60.95 -26.66
N THR A 530 21.81 -62.22 -26.88
CA THR A 530 21.24 -62.99 -27.99
C THR A 530 19.76 -63.27 -27.75
N ASP A 531 19.27 -63.18 -26.51
CA ASP A 531 17.88 -63.46 -26.15
C ASP A 531 17.05 -62.26 -25.65
N GLY A 532 17.69 -61.16 -25.28
CA GLY A 532 17.05 -59.93 -24.85
C GLY A 532 16.61 -59.91 -23.38
N ASP A 533 17.11 -60.79 -22.52
CA ASP A 533 16.75 -60.85 -21.09
C ASP A 533 17.45 -59.79 -20.22
N HIS A 534 18.30 -58.97 -20.84
CA HIS A 534 19.15 -57.99 -20.18
C HIS A 534 20.29 -58.58 -19.33
N THR A 535 20.77 -59.77 -19.71
CA THR A 535 22.05 -60.37 -19.32
C THR A 535 22.91 -60.61 -20.57
N ALA A 536 24.17 -60.15 -20.57
CA ALA A 536 24.98 -60.19 -21.78
C ALA A 536 25.61 -61.58 -21.97
N ASP A 537 25.57 -62.17 -23.16
CA ASP A 537 26.11 -63.50 -23.52
C ASP A 537 27.46 -63.87 -22.85
N VAL A 538 28.34 -62.90 -22.70
CA VAL A 538 29.66 -63.12 -22.07
C VAL A 538 29.65 -63.52 -20.57
N ILE A 539 28.56 -63.20 -19.87
CA ILE A 539 28.33 -63.36 -18.44
C ILE A 539 27.00 -64.05 -18.16
N ASP A 540 26.10 -64.03 -19.15
CA ASP A 540 25.05 -65.00 -19.29
C ASP A 540 25.69 -66.39 -19.31
N THR A 541 24.95 -67.34 -18.74
CA THR A 541 25.33 -68.74 -18.75
C THR A 541 24.48 -69.53 -19.73
N ASP A 542 23.56 -68.87 -20.43
CA ASP A 542 22.54 -69.37 -21.36
C ASP A 542 22.22 -68.26 -22.38
N ASP A 543 23.19 -67.90 -23.21
CA ASP A 543 23.26 -66.68 -24.03
C ASP A 543 22.03 -66.43 -24.93
N ASP A 544 21.33 -67.48 -25.32
CA ASP A 544 20.16 -67.40 -26.18
C ASP A 544 18.84 -67.75 -25.46
N ASN A 545 18.87 -67.85 -24.13
CA ASN A 545 17.79 -68.24 -23.19
C ASN A 545 16.87 -69.32 -23.73
N ASP A 546 17.39 -70.24 -24.52
CA ASP A 546 16.59 -71.40 -24.91
C ASP A 546 16.43 -72.41 -23.75
N GLY A 547 17.05 -72.08 -22.60
CA GLY A 547 16.95 -72.79 -21.33
C GLY A 547 18.06 -73.82 -21.16
N VAL A 548 19.03 -73.88 -22.08
CA VAL A 548 20.16 -74.80 -22.07
C VAL A 548 21.45 -74.01 -21.97
N ALA A 549 21.95 -73.86 -20.74
CA ALA A 549 23.22 -73.19 -20.48
C ALA A 549 24.36 -73.52 -21.48
N ASP A 550 25.10 -72.52 -21.98
CA ASP A 550 26.00 -72.58 -23.15
C ASP A 550 26.97 -73.76 -23.15
N THR A 551 27.40 -74.15 -21.95
CA THR A 551 28.32 -75.28 -21.76
C THR A 551 27.72 -76.64 -22.10
N SER A 552 26.39 -76.72 -22.19
CA SER A 552 25.55 -77.89 -22.46
C SER A 552 24.76 -77.76 -23.77
N ASP A 553 24.87 -76.62 -24.43
CA ASP A 553 24.24 -76.33 -25.70
C ASP A 553 25.21 -76.58 -26.89
N ALA A 554 24.70 -77.26 -27.92
CA ALA A 554 25.42 -77.48 -29.16
C ALA A 554 25.50 -76.21 -30.05
N PHE A 555 24.53 -75.30 -29.96
CA PHE A 555 24.52 -74.00 -30.64
C PHE A 555 24.14 -72.84 -29.70
N PRO A 556 25.04 -72.46 -28.78
CA PRO A 556 24.80 -71.49 -27.68
C PRO A 556 24.49 -70.04 -28.05
N LEU A 557 24.14 -69.72 -29.29
CA LEU A 557 23.88 -68.34 -29.74
C LEU A 557 22.71 -68.31 -30.73
N ASN A 558 21.89 -69.35 -30.71
CA ASN A 558 20.76 -69.52 -31.59
C ASN A 558 19.64 -70.18 -30.80
N ALA A 559 18.83 -69.32 -30.20
CA ALA A 559 17.72 -69.68 -29.34
C ALA A 559 16.74 -70.71 -29.93
N ALA A 560 16.81 -70.91 -31.25
CA ALA A 560 15.97 -71.85 -31.95
C ALA A 560 16.54 -73.28 -31.98
N GLU A 561 17.84 -73.52 -31.75
CA GLU A 561 18.44 -74.84 -31.92
C GLU A 561 19.52 -75.20 -30.90
N SER A 562 19.15 -75.71 -29.72
CA SER A 562 20.15 -76.28 -28.80
C SER A 562 20.52 -77.75 -29.02
N MET A 563 19.78 -78.45 -29.89
CA MET A 563 19.85 -79.91 -30.03
C MET A 563 20.22 -80.38 -31.43
N ASP A 564 21.12 -81.36 -31.46
CA ASP A 564 21.56 -82.13 -32.64
C ASP A 564 21.37 -83.61 -32.28
N THR A 565 20.14 -84.11 -32.48
CA THR A 565 19.65 -85.39 -31.94
C THR A 565 20.43 -86.58 -32.50
N ASP A 566 20.87 -86.51 -33.76
CA ASP A 566 21.62 -87.56 -34.42
C ASP A 566 23.14 -87.27 -34.53
N GLY A 567 23.57 -86.04 -34.22
CA GLY A 567 24.95 -85.63 -33.98
C GLY A 567 25.74 -85.25 -35.23
N ASP A 568 25.06 -84.79 -36.28
CA ASP A 568 25.66 -84.53 -37.60
C ASP A 568 26.11 -83.08 -37.84
N SER A 569 25.93 -82.23 -36.83
CA SER A 569 26.26 -80.80 -36.79
C SER A 569 25.33 -79.88 -37.60
N ILE A 570 24.15 -80.36 -37.99
CA ILE A 570 22.99 -79.57 -38.41
C ILE A 570 21.98 -79.67 -37.26
N GLY A 571 21.59 -78.53 -36.68
CA GLY A 571 20.58 -78.55 -35.62
C GLY A 571 19.25 -79.08 -36.16
N ASN A 572 18.50 -79.80 -35.32
CA ASN A 572 17.26 -80.49 -35.69
C ASN A 572 16.35 -79.64 -36.60
N ASN A 573 16.07 -78.39 -36.26
CA ASN A 573 15.17 -77.54 -37.06
C ASN A 573 15.66 -77.17 -38.49
N ALA A 574 16.95 -77.40 -38.82
CA ALA A 574 17.49 -77.26 -40.17
C ALA A 574 17.62 -78.60 -40.91
N ASP A 575 17.53 -79.72 -40.18
CA ASP A 575 17.37 -81.05 -40.74
C ASP A 575 15.88 -81.31 -41.07
N ASN A 576 15.58 -82.36 -41.85
CA ASN A 576 14.20 -82.67 -42.27
C ASN A 576 13.80 -84.13 -41.93
N ASP A 577 14.59 -84.81 -41.10
CA ASP A 577 14.38 -86.17 -40.59
C ASP A 577 15.28 -86.39 -39.35
N ASP A 578 14.91 -85.75 -38.25
CA ASP A 578 15.76 -85.45 -37.08
C ASP A 578 16.16 -86.68 -36.24
N ASP A 579 15.43 -87.80 -36.35
CA ASP A 579 15.77 -89.08 -35.74
C ASP A 579 16.14 -90.20 -36.73
N ASN A 580 16.01 -89.89 -38.03
CA ASN A 580 16.36 -90.73 -39.17
C ASN A 580 15.56 -92.05 -39.25
N ASP A 581 14.30 -92.07 -38.80
CA ASP A 581 13.44 -93.26 -38.82
C ASP A 581 12.79 -93.54 -40.20
N GLY A 582 12.80 -92.54 -41.07
CA GLY A 582 12.38 -92.60 -42.46
C GLY A 582 11.03 -91.95 -42.78
N VAL A 583 10.38 -91.28 -41.83
CA VAL A 583 9.30 -90.33 -42.05
C VAL A 583 9.85 -88.92 -41.80
N ALA A 584 9.73 -88.03 -42.79
CA ALA A 584 10.24 -86.67 -42.64
C ALA A 584 9.47 -85.92 -41.54
N ASP A 585 10.15 -85.08 -40.75
CA ASP A 585 9.59 -84.41 -39.56
C ASP A 585 8.25 -83.73 -39.84
N THR A 586 8.11 -83.12 -41.02
CA THR A 586 6.86 -82.48 -41.47
C THR A 586 5.64 -83.40 -41.59
N SER A 587 5.80 -84.71 -41.43
CA SER A 587 4.75 -85.71 -41.53
C SER A 587 4.85 -86.79 -40.46
N ASP A 588 5.72 -86.58 -39.46
CA ASP A 588 5.88 -87.43 -38.30
C ASP A 588 5.45 -86.66 -37.04
N ALA A 589 4.58 -87.25 -36.23
CA ALA A 589 4.17 -86.64 -34.97
C ALA A 589 5.24 -86.76 -33.87
N PHE A 590 6.23 -87.64 -34.05
CA PHE A 590 7.36 -87.85 -33.14
C PHE A 590 8.71 -87.78 -33.87
N PRO A 591 9.10 -86.63 -34.42
CA PRO A 591 10.28 -86.47 -35.28
C PRO A 591 11.63 -86.83 -34.66
N LEU A 592 11.68 -86.93 -33.33
CA LEU A 592 12.89 -87.18 -32.54
C LEU A 592 12.94 -88.60 -31.93
N ASN A 593 11.92 -89.44 -32.18
CA ASN A 593 11.76 -90.77 -31.61
C ASN A 593 11.30 -91.81 -32.64
N ALA A 594 12.27 -92.60 -33.11
CA ALA A 594 12.14 -93.55 -34.22
C ALA A 594 11.19 -94.76 -34.02
N ALA A 595 10.18 -94.68 -33.14
CA ALA A 595 9.28 -95.76 -32.75
C ALA A 595 7.77 -95.42 -32.77
N GLU A 596 7.36 -94.16 -32.87
CA GLU A 596 5.96 -93.68 -32.92
C GLU A 596 5.81 -92.67 -34.07
N SER A 597 4.62 -92.49 -34.65
CA SER A 597 4.47 -91.58 -35.80
C SER A 597 3.09 -90.92 -36.00
N MET A 598 2.09 -91.18 -35.15
CA MET A 598 0.75 -90.57 -35.22
C MET A 598 0.21 -90.24 -33.84
N ASP A 599 -0.45 -89.09 -33.79
CA ASP A 599 -0.90 -88.35 -32.62
C ASP A 599 -2.10 -87.51 -33.10
N THR A 600 -3.32 -87.81 -32.65
CA THR A 600 -4.56 -87.40 -33.34
C THR A 600 -5.08 -86.10 -32.78
N ASP A 601 -5.03 -85.98 -31.46
CA ASP A 601 -4.89 -84.79 -30.63
C ASP A 601 -3.62 -83.98 -30.88
N GLY A 602 -2.49 -84.64 -31.14
CA GLY A 602 -1.21 -83.95 -31.23
C GLY A 602 -0.60 -83.62 -29.86
N ASP A 603 -0.87 -84.42 -28.82
CA ASP A 603 -0.49 -84.12 -27.44
C ASP A 603 0.95 -84.50 -27.05
N GLY A 604 1.69 -85.09 -27.98
CA GLY A 604 3.06 -85.54 -27.75
C GLY A 604 3.15 -86.94 -27.13
N ILE A 605 2.04 -87.65 -27.00
CA ILE A 605 1.96 -89.08 -26.69
C ILE A 605 1.25 -89.73 -27.87
N GLY A 606 1.96 -90.53 -28.66
CA GLY A 606 1.32 -91.11 -29.84
C GLY A 606 0.13 -91.97 -29.42
N ASN A 607 -0.98 -91.90 -30.16
CA ASN A 607 -2.26 -92.57 -29.88
C ASN A 607 -2.14 -94.03 -29.37
N SER A 608 -1.09 -94.75 -29.78
CA SER A 608 -0.76 -96.09 -29.30
C SER A 608 -0.58 -96.20 -27.77
N ALA A 609 -0.13 -95.11 -27.15
CA ALA A 609 0.19 -94.96 -25.74
C ALA A 609 -0.78 -94.01 -25.01
N ASP A 610 -1.63 -93.29 -25.74
CA ASP A 610 -2.60 -92.35 -25.17
C ASP A 610 -3.92 -93.02 -24.74
N THR A 611 -4.63 -92.36 -23.83
CA THR A 611 -5.92 -92.74 -23.25
C THR A 611 -7.01 -91.68 -23.43
N ASP A 612 -6.71 -90.63 -24.19
CA ASP A 612 -7.54 -89.46 -24.47
C ASP A 612 -7.18 -88.91 -25.85
N ASP A 613 -7.47 -89.67 -26.91
CA ASP A 613 -6.88 -89.65 -28.26
C ASP A 613 -7.11 -88.37 -29.09
N ASP A 614 -7.99 -87.47 -28.67
CA ASP A 614 -8.19 -86.13 -29.24
C ASP A 614 -8.05 -85.01 -28.21
N ASN A 615 -7.66 -85.39 -26.99
CA ASN A 615 -7.23 -84.56 -25.89
C ASN A 615 -8.07 -83.30 -25.71
N ASP A 616 -9.38 -83.45 -25.85
CA ASP A 616 -10.33 -82.45 -25.38
C ASP A 616 -10.43 -82.44 -23.84
N GLY A 617 -9.57 -83.24 -23.19
CA GLY A 617 -9.41 -83.35 -21.76
C GLY A 617 -10.42 -84.30 -21.12
N VAL A 618 -11.23 -84.97 -21.94
CA VAL A 618 -12.16 -85.97 -21.51
C VAL A 618 -11.66 -87.31 -22.03
N LEU A 619 -10.96 -88.05 -21.14
CA LEU A 619 -10.48 -89.41 -21.44
C LEU A 619 -11.45 -90.20 -22.34
N ASP A 620 -10.94 -90.97 -23.30
CA ASP A 620 -11.72 -91.69 -24.33
C ASP A 620 -12.93 -92.49 -23.82
N THR A 621 -12.89 -92.83 -22.53
CA THR A 621 -13.92 -93.62 -21.83
C THR A 621 -15.04 -92.79 -21.18
N ALA A 622 -14.84 -91.49 -21.02
CA ALA A 622 -15.74 -90.50 -20.46
C ALA A 622 -16.24 -89.50 -21.53
N ASP A 623 -15.58 -89.47 -22.70
CA ASP A 623 -15.97 -88.62 -23.81
C ASP A 623 -16.99 -89.29 -24.72
N VAL A 624 -17.98 -88.50 -25.10
CA VAL A 624 -19.03 -88.87 -26.03
C VAL A 624 -18.50 -88.83 -27.48
N PHE A 625 -17.43 -88.06 -27.78
CA PHE A 625 -16.80 -88.00 -29.11
C PHE A 625 -15.25 -88.05 -29.14
N PRO A 626 -14.60 -89.19 -28.76
CA PRO A 626 -13.15 -89.34 -28.46
C PRO A 626 -12.11 -89.16 -29.58
N LEU A 627 -12.52 -88.68 -30.75
CA LEU A 627 -11.59 -88.37 -31.86
C LEU A 627 -11.93 -87.01 -32.52
N ASP A 628 -12.89 -86.28 -31.96
CA ASP A 628 -13.30 -84.96 -32.36
C ASP A 628 -13.12 -84.00 -31.18
N ALA A 629 -11.90 -83.48 -31.07
CA ALA A 629 -11.46 -82.60 -29.99
C ALA A 629 -12.36 -81.38 -29.74
N ALA A 630 -13.24 -81.06 -30.69
CA ALA A 630 -14.14 -79.95 -30.61
C ALA A 630 -15.46 -80.27 -29.89
N GLU A 631 -15.70 -81.48 -29.39
CA GLU A 631 -16.99 -81.76 -28.76
C GLU A 631 -16.99 -82.89 -27.74
N SER A 632 -17.13 -82.55 -26.46
CA SER A 632 -17.30 -83.53 -25.37
C SER A 632 -18.59 -83.37 -24.58
N VAL A 633 -19.35 -82.28 -24.77
CA VAL A 633 -20.38 -81.82 -23.83
C VAL A 633 -21.72 -81.56 -24.52
N ASP A 634 -22.77 -82.10 -23.93
CA ASP A 634 -24.15 -81.95 -24.36
C ASP A 634 -24.96 -81.51 -23.12
N THR A 635 -25.06 -80.18 -22.92
CA THR A 635 -25.49 -79.53 -21.67
C THR A 635 -26.95 -79.85 -21.33
N ASP A 636 -27.84 -79.79 -22.32
CA ASP A 636 -29.25 -80.13 -22.13
C ASP A 636 -29.56 -81.62 -22.40
N GLY A 637 -28.62 -82.34 -23.02
CA GLY A 637 -28.62 -83.78 -23.21
C GLY A 637 -29.48 -84.25 -24.39
N ASP A 638 -29.71 -83.41 -25.40
CA ASP A 638 -30.56 -83.71 -26.55
C ASP A 638 -29.87 -84.56 -27.64
N GLY A 639 -28.54 -84.70 -27.55
CA GLY A 639 -27.68 -85.47 -28.45
C GLY A 639 -26.97 -84.65 -29.52
N THR A 640 -27.11 -83.33 -29.49
CA THR A 640 -26.29 -82.36 -30.24
C THR A 640 -25.28 -81.78 -29.28
N GLY A 641 -23.99 -81.84 -29.63
CA GLY A 641 -22.98 -81.17 -28.82
C GLY A 641 -23.20 -79.66 -28.85
N ASN A 642 -22.94 -78.99 -27.73
CA ASN A 642 -23.21 -77.56 -27.54
C ASN A 642 -22.67 -76.71 -28.70
N ASN A 643 -21.52 -77.06 -29.26
CA ASN A 643 -20.89 -76.27 -30.32
C ASN A 643 -21.66 -76.29 -31.65
N ALA A 644 -22.65 -77.18 -31.78
CA ALA A 644 -23.58 -77.28 -32.89
C ALA A 644 -25.05 -76.98 -32.51
N ASP A 645 -25.35 -76.81 -31.22
CA ASP A 645 -26.65 -76.32 -30.75
C ASP A 645 -26.70 -74.78 -30.81
N ALA A 646 -27.88 -74.18 -30.68
CA ALA A 646 -28.10 -72.73 -30.78
C ALA A 646 -28.85 -72.14 -29.58
N ASP A 647 -29.10 -72.96 -28.57
CA ASP A 647 -29.77 -72.69 -27.29
C ASP A 647 -29.29 -73.77 -26.30
N ASP A 648 -28.02 -73.67 -25.92
CA ASP A 648 -27.19 -74.71 -25.26
C ASP A 648 -27.74 -75.18 -23.90
N ASP A 649 -28.50 -74.34 -23.19
CA ASP A 649 -29.11 -74.67 -21.89
C ASP A 649 -30.65 -74.70 -21.90
N ASN A 650 -31.25 -74.33 -23.03
CA ASN A 650 -32.68 -74.42 -23.33
C ASN A 650 -33.57 -73.58 -22.41
N ASP A 651 -33.08 -72.44 -21.92
CA ASP A 651 -33.85 -71.49 -21.09
C ASP A 651 -34.88 -70.67 -21.90
N GLY A 652 -34.72 -70.67 -23.22
CA GLY A 652 -35.58 -70.02 -24.20
C GLY A 652 -34.99 -68.75 -24.83
N VAL A 653 -33.75 -68.39 -24.53
CA VAL A 653 -32.94 -67.38 -25.22
C VAL A 653 -31.87 -68.12 -26.04
N LEU A 654 -31.63 -67.68 -27.29
CA LEU A 654 -30.63 -68.34 -28.15
C LEU A 654 -29.22 -67.88 -27.75
N ASP A 655 -28.20 -68.73 -27.83
CA ASP A 655 -26.81 -68.43 -27.41
C ASP A 655 -26.25 -67.13 -28.00
N ALA A 656 -26.65 -66.80 -29.22
CA ALA A 656 -26.19 -65.57 -29.88
C ALA A 656 -26.75 -64.27 -29.28
N ALA A 657 -27.78 -64.38 -28.43
CA ALA A 657 -28.44 -63.31 -27.71
C ALA A 657 -28.40 -63.52 -26.18
N ASP A 658 -27.80 -64.63 -25.74
CA ASP A 658 -27.63 -65.00 -24.35
C ASP A 658 -26.18 -64.71 -23.95
N VAL A 659 -25.99 -63.93 -22.88
CA VAL A 659 -24.62 -63.65 -22.40
C VAL A 659 -24.04 -64.83 -21.63
N PHE A 660 -24.88 -65.73 -21.11
CA PHE A 660 -24.48 -66.96 -20.40
C PHE A 660 -25.15 -68.20 -21.01
N PRO A 661 -24.78 -68.60 -22.24
CA PRO A 661 -25.47 -69.66 -23.00
C PRO A 661 -25.50 -71.07 -22.36
N SER A 662 -24.79 -71.27 -21.24
CA SER A 662 -24.67 -72.58 -20.59
C SER A 662 -25.23 -72.60 -19.16
N ASP A 663 -25.86 -71.51 -18.71
CA ASP A 663 -26.52 -71.40 -17.41
C ASP A 663 -27.96 -70.93 -17.58
N ALA A 664 -28.89 -71.89 -17.56
CA ALA A 664 -30.31 -71.64 -17.77
C ALA A 664 -30.99 -70.76 -16.70
N THR A 665 -30.23 -70.14 -15.78
CA THR A 665 -30.72 -69.18 -14.79
C THR A 665 -30.28 -67.75 -15.03
N GLU A 666 -29.36 -67.51 -15.95
CA GLU A 666 -28.77 -66.20 -16.25
C GLU A 666 -28.71 -66.00 -17.75
N SER A 667 -29.13 -64.84 -18.26
CA SER A 667 -29.09 -64.60 -19.71
C SER A 667 -28.69 -63.18 -20.11
N VAL A 668 -28.42 -62.32 -19.12
CA VAL A 668 -28.17 -60.89 -19.29
C VAL A 668 -26.99 -60.49 -18.40
N ASP A 669 -26.10 -59.67 -18.94
CA ASP A 669 -25.00 -58.96 -18.28
C ASP A 669 -25.13 -57.50 -18.76
N THR A 670 -25.51 -56.60 -17.86
CA THR A 670 -26.03 -55.28 -18.24
C THR A 670 -24.92 -54.24 -18.37
N ASP A 671 -23.85 -54.33 -17.58
CA ASP A 671 -22.68 -53.44 -17.64
C ASP A 671 -21.50 -54.03 -18.45
N GLY A 672 -21.52 -55.35 -18.69
CA GLY A 672 -20.55 -56.06 -19.50
C GLY A 672 -19.25 -56.39 -18.76
N ASP A 673 -19.27 -56.48 -17.43
CA ASP A 673 -18.11 -56.81 -16.61
C ASP A 673 -17.81 -58.33 -16.56
N GLY A 674 -18.77 -59.16 -17.00
CA GLY A 674 -18.69 -60.61 -17.07
C GLY A 674 -19.40 -61.36 -15.94
N ALA A 675 -20.03 -60.68 -14.98
CA ALA A 675 -20.98 -61.26 -14.03
C ALA A 675 -22.43 -61.14 -14.55
N GLY A 676 -23.23 -62.21 -14.42
CA GLY A 676 -24.62 -62.18 -14.85
C GLY A 676 -25.51 -61.48 -13.85
N ASN A 677 -26.59 -60.85 -14.31
CA ASN A 677 -27.41 -59.96 -13.48
C ASN A 677 -28.03 -60.57 -12.20
N ASN A 678 -28.21 -61.89 -12.05
CA ASN A 678 -28.64 -62.46 -10.74
C ASN A 678 -27.45 -62.84 -9.82
N ALA A 679 -26.20 -62.69 -10.27
CA ALA A 679 -24.97 -62.98 -9.54
C ALA A 679 -24.09 -61.74 -9.31
N ASP A 680 -24.19 -60.74 -10.19
CA ASP A 680 -23.60 -59.42 -10.02
C ASP A 680 -24.32 -58.64 -8.90
N THR A 681 -23.63 -57.66 -8.34
CA THR A 681 -24.12 -56.79 -7.28
C THR A 681 -24.14 -55.32 -7.68
N ASP A 682 -23.67 -54.97 -8.88
CA ASP A 682 -23.73 -53.62 -9.49
C ASP A 682 -23.99 -53.80 -11.00
N ASP A 683 -25.23 -54.21 -11.30
CA ASP A 683 -25.66 -54.71 -12.60
C ASP A 683 -25.45 -53.72 -13.77
N ASP A 684 -25.35 -52.41 -13.50
CA ASP A 684 -25.17 -51.38 -14.53
C ASP A 684 -23.82 -50.63 -14.47
N GLY A 685 -22.98 -50.95 -13.49
CA GLY A 685 -21.59 -50.51 -13.38
C GLY A 685 -21.45 -49.02 -13.05
N ASP A 686 -22.46 -48.39 -12.46
CA ASP A 686 -22.43 -46.98 -12.06
C ASP A 686 -21.79 -46.71 -10.70
N SER A 687 -21.27 -47.78 -10.06
CA SER A 687 -20.64 -47.79 -8.74
C SER A 687 -21.61 -47.77 -7.56
N TRP A 688 -22.91 -47.95 -7.78
CA TRP A 688 -23.89 -48.24 -6.74
C TRP A 688 -24.32 -49.71 -6.80
N SER A 689 -24.43 -50.35 -5.64
CA SER A 689 -24.83 -51.76 -5.63
C SER A 689 -26.34 -51.92 -5.86
N ASP A 690 -26.77 -52.99 -6.53
CA ASP A 690 -28.21 -53.28 -6.77
C ASP A 690 -29.01 -53.32 -5.47
N ALA A 691 -28.35 -53.71 -4.38
CA ALA A 691 -28.95 -53.75 -3.06
C ALA A 691 -29.20 -52.34 -2.51
N ASP A 692 -28.28 -51.41 -2.73
CA ASP A 692 -28.41 -50.01 -2.32
C ASP A 692 -29.41 -49.28 -3.23
N GLU A 693 -29.39 -49.57 -4.53
CA GLU A 693 -30.30 -49.02 -5.53
C GLU A 693 -31.74 -49.52 -5.38
N ALA A 694 -31.93 -50.82 -5.12
CA ALA A 694 -33.24 -51.37 -4.82
C ALA A 694 -33.84 -50.75 -3.54
N VAL A 695 -33.01 -50.28 -2.62
CA VAL A 695 -33.44 -49.53 -1.44
C VAL A 695 -33.74 -48.08 -1.79
N ALA A 696 -32.91 -47.42 -2.61
CA ALA A 696 -33.09 -46.05 -3.13
C ALA A 696 -34.24 -45.90 -4.14
N GLY A 697 -34.70 -47.00 -4.73
CA GLY A 697 -35.70 -47.02 -5.78
C GLY A 697 -35.18 -46.51 -7.13
N SER A 698 -33.85 -46.45 -7.29
CA SER A 698 -33.22 -46.38 -8.60
C SER A 698 -33.35 -47.70 -9.36
N ASP A 699 -33.12 -47.66 -10.67
CA ASP A 699 -33.19 -48.81 -11.57
C ASP A 699 -31.79 -49.40 -11.71
N PRO A 700 -31.49 -50.57 -11.09
CA PRO A 700 -30.14 -51.15 -11.06
C PRO A 700 -29.65 -51.67 -12.42
N LEU A 701 -30.45 -51.51 -13.47
CA LEU A 701 -30.12 -51.94 -14.83
C LEU A 701 -29.80 -50.75 -15.75
N LEU A 702 -29.65 -49.55 -15.21
CA LEU A 702 -29.50 -48.33 -15.98
C LEU A 702 -28.60 -47.31 -15.28
N ALA A 703 -27.32 -47.28 -15.66
CA ALA A 703 -26.25 -46.44 -15.10
C ALA A 703 -26.47 -44.91 -15.09
N THR A 704 -27.60 -44.45 -15.62
CA THR A 704 -28.04 -43.05 -15.54
C THR A 704 -29.09 -42.81 -14.46
N SER A 705 -29.52 -43.88 -13.79
CA SER A 705 -30.54 -43.90 -12.75
C SER A 705 -29.86 -43.93 -11.38
N LEU A 706 -29.01 -42.97 -11.07
CA LEU A 706 -28.32 -42.96 -9.78
C LEU A 706 -29.29 -42.79 -8.60
N PRO A 707 -29.05 -43.44 -7.45
CA PRO A 707 -29.63 -43.04 -6.17
C PRO A 707 -29.50 -41.54 -5.92
N LEU A 708 -30.49 -40.95 -5.26
CA LEU A 708 -30.34 -39.59 -4.75
C LEU A 708 -29.39 -39.64 -3.56
N ASP A 709 -28.31 -38.87 -3.66
CA ASP A 709 -27.20 -38.77 -2.70
C ASP A 709 -26.87 -37.28 -2.62
N THR A 710 -27.45 -36.62 -1.62
CA THR A 710 -27.51 -35.16 -1.53
C THR A 710 -26.20 -34.54 -1.05
N ASP A 711 -25.45 -35.22 -0.18
CA ASP A 711 -24.15 -34.78 0.31
C ASP A 711 -22.94 -35.35 -0.48
N ILE A 712 -23.19 -36.34 -1.34
CA ILE A 712 -22.24 -37.00 -2.22
C ILE A 712 -21.20 -37.82 -1.44
N ASP A 713 -21.62 -38.48 -0.36
CA ASP A 713 -20.77 -39.38 0.42
C ASP A 713 -20.86 -40.87 0.02
N HIS A 714 -21.65 -41.17 -1.02
CA HIS A 714 -21.96 -42.50 -1.51
C HIS A 714 -22.84 -43.34 -0.57
N ILE A 715 -23.70 -42.69 0.21
CA ILE A 715 -24.83 -43.29 0.91
C ILE A 715 -26.11 -42.63 0.36
N ALA A 716 -27.07 -43.42 -0.10
CA ALA A 716 -28.29 -42.84 -0.69
C ALA A 716 -29.20 -42.25 0.39
N ASP A 717 -29.83 -41.09 0.14
CA ASP A 717 -30.73 -40.34 1.04
C ASP A 717 -31.84 -41.20 1.69
N VAL A 718 -32.21 -42.33 1.08
CA VAL A 718 -33.26 -43.20 1.65
C VAL A 718 -32.79 -44.00 2.88
N VAL A 719 -31.47 -44.19 3.01
CA VAL A 719 -30.79 -45.00 4.02
C VAL A 719 -29.69 -44.24 4.74
N ASP A 720 -29.26 -43.11 4.18
CA ASP A 720 -28.51 -42.11 4.90
C ASP A 720 -29.35 -41.62 6.09
N PRO A 721 -28.80 -41.59 7.31
CA PRO A 721 -29.46 -40.98 8.45
C PRO A 721 -29.34 -39.45 8.49
N ASP A 722 -28.56 -38.82 7.61
CA ASP A 722 -28.19 -37.40 7.56
C ASP A 722 -27.89 -36.98 6.10
N ASP A 723 -28.93 -36.92 5.25
CA ASP A 723 -28.84 -36.88 3.77
C ASP A 723 -28.00 -35.69 3.22
N ASP A 724 -27.83 -34.63 3.99
CA ASP A 724 -27.06 -33.44 3.60
C ASP A 724 -25.79 -33.22 4.43
N ASN A 725 -25.54 -34.09 5.41
CA ASN A 725 -24.35 -34.19 6.25
C ASN A 725 -23.98 -32.89 6.95
N ASP A 726 -25.00 -32.11 7.34
CA ASP A 726 -24.85 -30.95 8.21
C ASP A 726 -24.64 -31.34 9.70
N GLY A 727 -24.83 -32.63 10.01
CA GLY A 727 -24.69 -33.21 11.33
C GLY A 727 -26.02 -33.37 12.09
N VAL A 728 -27.17 -33.13 11.45
CA VAL A 728 -28.51 -33.29 11.98
C VAL A 728 -29.25 -34.38 11.19
N SER A 729 -29.58 -35.48 11.89
CA SER A 729 -30.27 -36.59 11.21
C SER A 729 -31.62 -36.19 10.61
N ASP A 730 -32.04 -36.75 9.48
CA ASP A 730 -33.27 -36.41 8.74
C ASP A 730 -34.54 -36.46 9.60
N ALA A 731 -34.57 -37.35 10.59
CA ALA A 731 -35.70 -37.47 11.51
C ALA A 731 -35.84 -36.28 12.49
N ALA A 732 -34.76 -35.53 12.67
CA ALA A 732 -34.64 -34.33 13.49
C ALA A 732 -34.46 -33.06 12.64
N ASP A 733 -34.28 -33.23 11.34
CA ASP A 733 -34.09 -32.18 10.35
C ASP A 733 -35.42 -31.79 9.69
N ALA A 734 -35.71 -30.49 9.63
CA ALA A 734 -36.91 -29.99 8.98
C ALA A 734 -36.79 -29.90 7.45
N LEU A 735 -35.56 -29.78 6.92
CA LEU A 735 -35.22 -29.83 5.51
C LEU A 735 -34.02 -30.77 5.27
N PRO A 736 -34.22 -32.09 5.36
CA PRO A 736 -33.15 -33.09 5.32
C PRO A 736 -32.21 -33.05 4.09
N LEU A 737 -32.56 -32.33 3.03
CA LEU A 737 -31.82 -32.31 1.77
C LEU A 737 -31.05 -30.98 1.56
N ASN A 738 -30.85 -30.18 2.59
CA ASN A 738 -30.27 -28.85 2.49
C ASN A 738 -29.30 -28.60 3.64
N ALA A 739 -28.02 -28.91 3.39
CA ALA A 739 -26.92 -28.85 4.36
C ALA A 739 -26.70 -27.48 5.03
N ALA A 740 -27.42 -26.46 4.58
CA ALA A 740 -27.40 -25.11 5.12
C ALA A 740 -28.54 -24.81 6.10
N GLU A 741 -29.54 -25.69 6.29
CA GLU A 741 -30.73 -25.41 7.11
C GLU A 741 -31.46 -26.65 7.60
N SER A 742 -31.48 -26.82 8.92
CA SER A 742 -32.17 -27.94 9.57
C SER A 742 -33.49 -27.56 10.30
N VAL A 743 -33.95 -26.30 10.15
CA VAL A 743 -35.05 -25.73 10.94
C VAL A 743 -36.09 -25.01 10.06
N ASP A 744 -37.36 -25.35 10.25
CA ASP A 744 -38.55 -24.69 9.68
C ASP A 744 -39.48 -24.35 10.87
N THR A 745 -39.51 -23.08 11.25
CA THR A 745 -40.08 -22.65 12.53
C THR A 745 -41.60 -22.53 12.52
N ASP A 746 -42.21 -22.11 11.42
CA ASP A 746 -43.67 -22.00 11.29
C ASP A 746 -44.31 -23.26 10.65
N GLY A 747 -43.49 -24.14 10.09
CA GLY A 747 -43.86 -25.43 9.53
C GLY A 747 -44.56 -25.33 8.19
N ASP A 748 -44.30 -24.28 7.41
CA ASP A 748 -44.91 -24.06 6.10
C ASP A 748 -44.24 -24.83 4.96
N GLY A 749 -43.06 -25.41 5.22
CA GLY A 749 -42.25 -26.18 4.28
C GLY A 749 -41.13 -25.39 3.62
N THR A 750 -40.89 -24.14 4.04
CA THR A 750 -39.74 -23.31 3.70
C THR A 750 -38.84 -23.21 4.93
N GLY A 751 -37.56 -23.55 4.81
CA GLY A 751 -36.63 -23.46 5.95
C GLY A 751 -36.19 -22.03 6.20
N ASN A 752 -35.76 -21.74 7.44
CA ASN A 752 -35.62 -20.36 7.92
C ASN A 752 -34.58 -19.51 7.15
N ASN A 753 -33.60 -20.10 6.46
CA ASN A 753 -32.68 -19.31 5.62
C ASN A 753 -33.31 -18.77 4.32
N ALA A 754 -34.44 -19.35 3.90
CA ALA A 754 -35.11 -19.07 2.65
C ALA A 754 -36.54 -18.55 2.87
N ASP A 755 -37.14 -18.85 4.02
CA ASP A 755 -38.37 -18.24 4.45
C ASP A 755 -38.11 -16.77 4.80
N PRO A 756 -38.90 -15.82 4.26
CA PRO A 756 -38.80 -14.43 4.66
C PRO A 756 -39.62 -14.08 5.91
N ASP A 757 -40.38 -15.00 6.52
CA ASP A 757 -41.27 -14.81 7.68
C ASP A 757 -41.33 -16.09 8.54
N ASP A 758 -40.21 -16.44 9.18
CA ASP A 758 -39.91 -17.73 9.83
C ASP A 758 -40.93 -18.19 10.88
N ASP A 759 -41.68 -17.30 11.52
CA ASP A 759 -42.71 -17.64 12.52
C ASP A 759 -44.17 -17.47 12.04
N GLY A 760 -44.34 -17.04 10.78
CA GLY A 760 -45.61 -16.90 10.10
C GLY A 760 -46.54 -15.84 10.71
N ASP A 761 -46.02 -14.86 11.45
CA ASP A 761 -46.81 -13.80 12.08
C ASP A 761 -47.22 -12.68 11.10
N GLY A 762 -46.63 -12.69 9.90
CA GLY A 762 -46.90 -11.75 8.82
C GLY A 762 -45.94 -10.58 8.76
N ILE A 763 -44.86 -10.60 9.54
CA ILE A 763 -43.78 -9.61 9.54
C ILE A 763 -42.49 -10.29 9.08
N PRO A 764 -41.89 -9.83 7.96
CA PRO A 764 -40.70 -10.50 7.46
C PRO A 764 -39.51 -10.49 8.43
N ASP A 765 -38.68 -11.54 8.44
CA ASP A 765 -37.53 -11.68 9.36
C ASP A 765 -36.56 -10.52 9.23
N VAL A 766 -36.40 -9.99 8.01
CA VAL A 766 -35.56 -8.82 7.76
C VAL A 766 -36.05 -7.58 8.52
N ASP A 767 -37.36 -7.46 8.70
CA ASP A 767 -38.00 -6.37 9.46
C ASP A 767 -37.96 -6.66 10.97
N GLU A 768 -38.01 -7.93 11.38
CA GLU A 768 -37.91 -8.36 12.77
C GLU A 768 -36.50 -8.30 13.34
N ILE A 769 -35.50 -8.78 12.60
CA ILE A 769 -34.07 -8.60 12.90
C ILE A 769 -33.75 -7.11 12.97
N ALA A 770 -34.33 -6.28 12.09
CA ALA A 770 -34.18 -4.83 12.14
C ALA A 770 -34.87 -4.20 13.36
N ALA A 771 -36.01 -4.75 13.81
CA ALA A 771 -36.68 -4.38 15.06
C ALA A 771 -36.02 -5.00 16.31
N GLY A 772 -35.08 -5.90 16.09
CA GLY A 772 -34.37 -6.69 17.07
C GLY A 772 -35.24 -7.75 17.73
N THR A 773 -36.49 -7.99 17.29
CA THR A 773 -37.37 -9.09 17.73
C THR A 773 -36.82 -10.43 17.25
N ASP A 774 -37.35 -11.51 17.81
CA ASP A 774 -36.88 -12.86 17.50
C ASP A 774 -37.73 -13.35 16.33
N PRO A 775 -37.15 -13.55 15.12
CA PRO A 775 -37.89 -13.96 13.91
C PRO A 775 -38.64 -15.29 14.08
N LEU A 776 -38.33 -16.01 15.17
CA LEU A 776 -38.90 -17.32 15.48
C LEU A 776 -40.04 -17.23 16.52
N ASN A 777 -40.52 -16.03 16.88
CA ASN A 777 -41.44 -15.83 18.01
C ASN A 777 -42.55 -14.76 17.79
N PRO A 778 -43.83 -15.17 17.74
CA PRO A 778 -44.94 -14.30 17.32
C PRO A 778 -45.44 -13.30 18.38
N ASP A 779 -44.78 -13.19 19.54
CA ASP A 779 -44.99 -12.07 20.48
C ASP A 779 -43.86 -11.04 20.30
N ILE A 780 -44.15 -9.91 19.67
CA ILE A 780 -43.15 -8.87 19.37
C ILE A 780 -42.96 -7.83 20.48
N THR A 781 -43.67 -7.94 21.61
CA THR A 781 -43.68 -6.86 22.64
C THR A 781 -42.65 -7.07 23.74
N ARG A 782 -41.63 -6.20 23.79
CA ARG A 782 -40.52 -6.32 24.75
C ARG A 782 -40.75 -5.54 26.05
N PRO A 783 -40.41 -6.11 27.22
CA PRO A 783 -40.42 -5.37 28.47
C PRO A 783 -39.37 -4.26 28.45
N SER A 784 -39.69 -3.07 28.94
CA SER A 784 -38.74 -1.95 29.04
C SER A 784 -38.19 -1.80 30.46
N ILE A 785 -36.87 -1.78 30.58
CA ILE A 785 -36.13 -1.66 31.84
C ILE A 785 -35.75 -0.20 32.07
N THR A 786 -35.97 0.29 33.28
CA THR A 786 -35.54 1.62 33.74
C THR A 786 -34.65 1.46 34.96
N ILE A 787 -33.43 2.02 34.93
CA ILE A 787 -32.59 2.18 36.11
C ILE A 787 -33.08 3.40 36.89
N THR A 788 -33.50 3.19 38.12
CA THR A 788 -34.05 4.23 38.99
C THR A 788 -33.00 4.88 39.87
N ALA A 789 -31.91 4.16 40.17
CA ALA A 789 -30.72 4.69 40.83
C ALA A 789 -29.52 3.79 40.53
N ALA A 790 -28.36 4.35 40.21
CA ALA A 790 -27.13 3.59 40.02
C ALA A 790 -25.92 4.42 40.43
N PRO A 791 -24.76 3.80 40.72
CA PRO A 791 -23.50 4.50 40.88
C PRO A 791 -23.17 5.23 39.57
N LEU A 792 -22.28 6.23 39.66
CA LEU A 792 -21.80 6.91 38.46
C LEU A 792 -21.18 5.88 37.51
N ARG A 793 -21.42 6.05 36.20
CA ARG A 793 -20.86 5.23 35.12
C ARG A 793 -19.33 5.06 35.21
N TYR A 794 -18.65 6.01 35.85
CA TYR A 794 -17.25 5.92 36.26
C TYR A 794 -17.18 6.03 37.79
N SER A 795 -16.72 4.97 38.47
CA SER A 795 -16.72 4.88 39.93
C SER A 795 -15.37 4.44 40.48
N ASN A 796 -14.94 5.08 41.57
CA ASN A 796 -13.76 4.64 42.34
C ASN A 796 -14.13 3.66 43.47
N GLN A 797 -15.41 3.31 43.60
CA GLN A 797 -15.89 2.33 44.56
C GLN A 797 -16.06 0.99 43.82
N SER A 798 -15.32 -0.04 44.24
CA SER A 798 -15.48 -1.42 43.75
C SER A 798 -16.73 -2.12 44.27
N SER A 799 -17.57 -1.41 45.05
CA SER A 799 -18.83 -1.91 45.56
C SER A 799 -19.91 -0.84 45.45
N GLY A 800 -21.14 -1.25 45.08
CA GLY A 800 -22.24 -0.33 44.85
C GLY A 800 -23.58 -1.03 44.67
N VAL A 801 -24.62 -0.22 44.43
CA VAL A 801 -26.00 -0.68 44.32
C VAL A 801 -26.66 -0.09 43.08
N VAL A 802 -27.23 -0.95 42.24
CA VAL A 802 -28.01 -0.58 41.05
C VAL A 802 -29.47 -0.96 41.28
N GLU A 803 -30.35 0.03 41.31
CA GLU A 803 -31.80 -0.11 41.39
C GLU A 803 -32.43 0.04 39.99
N PHE A 804 -33.31 -0.89 39.64
CA PHE A 804 -34.03 -0.92 38.37
C PHE A 804 -35.46 -1.46 38.51
N THR A 805 -36.30 -1.16 37.52
CA THR A 805 -37.70 -1.61 37.40
C THR A 805 -38.03 -1.89 35.94
N ALA A 806 -39.04 -2.74 35.67
CA ALA A 806 -39.63 -2.88 34.35
C ALA A 806 -41.00 -2.21 34.29
N ASN A 807 -41.42 -1.79 33.10
CA ASN A 807 -42.78 -1.28 32.82
C ASN A 807 -43.88 -2.34 33.04
N GLU A 808 -43.53 -3.62 33.05
CA GLU A 808 -44.45 -4.75 33.22
C GLU A 808 -43.82 -5.90 34.02
N PRO A 809 -44.61 -6.91 34.46
CA PRO A 809 -44.08 -8.05 35.21
C PRO A 809 -43.06 -8.84 34.38
N ALA A 810 -41.79 -8.71 34.73
CA ALA A 810 -40.69 -9.42 34.10
C ALA A 810 -39.78 -10.07 35.14
N THR A 811 -39.16 -11.19 34.77
CA THR A 811 -38.08 -11.82 35.53
C THR A 811 -36.76 -11.20 35.13
N PHE A 812 -35.90 -10.91 36.12
CA PHE A 812 -34.60 -10.29 35.87
C PHE A 812 -33.48 -11.30 36.03
N THR A 813 -32.61 -11.35 35.04
CA THR A 813 -31.28 -11.94 35.18
C THR A 813 -30.24 -10.86 34.97
N CYS A 814 -29.14 -10.95 35.70
CA CYS A 814 -28.04 -10.01 35.66
C CYS A 814 -26.78 -10.76 35.27
N SER A 815 -26.04 -10.23 34.31
CA SER A 815 -24.67 -10.63 34.03
C SER A 815 -23.77 -9.46 34.41
N LEU A 816 -22.67 -9.75 35.10
CA LEU A 816 -21.64 -8.77 35.42
C LEU A 816 -20.35 -9.24 34.75
N ASP A 817 -19.82 -8.41 33.86
CA ASP A 817 -18.54 -8.61 33.15
C ASP A 817 -18.49 -9.85 32.28
N GLY A 818 -19.62 -10.17 31.64
CA GLY A 818 -19.74 -11.34 30.79
C GLY A 818 -19.85 -12.66 31.56
N ALA A 819 -20.02 -12.62 32.89
CA ALA A 819 -20.45 -13.81 33.64
C ALA A 819 -21.83 -14.30 33.16
N ASP A 820 -22.12 -15.58 33.30
CA ASP A 820 -23.43 -16.11 32.92
C ASP A 820 -24.57 -15.34 33.58
N HIS A 821 -25.62 -15.05 32.82
CA HIS A 821 -26.80 -14.34 33.32
C HIS A 821 -27.46 -15.15 34.45
N ALA A 822 -27.37 -14.65 35.69
CA ALA A 822 -27.95 -15.30 36.86
C ALA A 822 -29.19 -14.54 37.35
N PRO A 823 -30.18 -15.20 37.97
CA PRO A 823 -31.34 -14.53 38.53
C PRO A 823 -30.95 -13.43 39.53
N CYS A 824 -31.51 -12.23 39.35
CA CYS A 824 -31.19 -11.08 40.19
C CYS A 824 -32.43 -10.26 40.53
N SER A 825 -32.30 -9.37 41.53
CA SER A 825 -33.37 -8.49 41.98
C SER A 825 -32.85 -7.08 42.22
N SER A 826 -33.69 -6.08 41.95
CA SER A 826 -33.44 -4.69 42.34
C SER A 826 -33.76 -4.47 43.82
N PRO A 827 -32.89 -3.85 44.62
CA PRO A 827 -31.53 -3.38 44.29
C PRO A 827 -30.53 -4.52 44.07
N PHE A 828 -29.79 -4.46 42.95
CA PHE A 828 -28.68 -5.36 42.65
C PHE A 828 -27.39 -4.81 43.27
N ASN A 829 -26.74 -5.64 44.09
CA ASN A 829 -25.53 -5.26 44.80
C ASN A 829 -24.33 -5.94 44.13
N PHE A 830 -23.28 -5.17 43.89
CA PHE A 830 -21.99 -5.70 43.47
C PHE A 830 -20.92 -5.32 44.49
N THR A 831 -19.93 -6.19 44.66
CA THR A 831 -18.82 -6.01 45.59
C THR A 831 -17.54 -6.52 44.95
N ASP A 832 -16.41 -5.90 45.32
CA ASP A 832 -15.07 -6.33 44.94
C ASP A 832 -14.83 -6.43 43.42
N LEU A 833 -15.49 -5.56 42.65
CA LEU A 833 -15.18 -5.41 41.22
C LEU A 833 -13.72 -4.98 41.05
N ALA A 834 -13.05 -5.59 40.06
CA ALA A 834 -11.66 -5.29 39.72
C ALA A 834 -11.52 -3.87 39.13
N ASN A 835 -10.32 -3.50 38.70
CA ASN A 835 -10.15 -2.26 37.94
C ASN A 835 -10.33 -2.58 36.46
N GLY A 836 -11.15 -1.81 35.76
CA GLY A 836 -11.46 -2.00 34.36
C GLY A 836 -12.88 -1.54 34.04
N GLU A 837 -13.28 -1.77 32.80
CA GLU A 837 -14.68 -1.69 32.45
C GLU A 837 -15.43 -2.89 33.01
N HIS A 838 -16.54 -2.60 33.67
CA HIS A 838 -17.48 -3.58 34.13
C HIS A 838 -18.80 -3.35 33.42
N LEU A 839 -19.44 -4.44 33.02
CA LEU A 839 -20.69 -4.38 32.29
C LEU A 839 -21.73 -5.15 33.07
N LEU A 840 -22.65 -4.42 33.70
CA LEU A 840 -23.86 -5.02 34.23
C LEU A 840 -24.90 -5.07 33.12
N VAL A 841 -25.16 -6.25 32.58
CA VAL A 841 -26.26 -6.50 31.66
C VAL A 841 -27.47 -6.92 32.47
N LEU A 842 -28.52 -6.11 32.43
CA LEU A 842 -29.82 -6.45 32.99
C LEU A 842 -30.69 -7.03 31.88
N ARG A 843 -31.10 -8.28 32.00
CA ARG A 843 -32.08 -8.91 31.14
C ARG A 843 -33.40 -9.01 31.86
N ALA A 844 -34.39 -8.24 31.43
CA ALA A 844 -35.78 -8.45 31.81
C ALA A 844 -36.42 -9.33 30.76
N THR A 845 -36.94 -10.48 31.17
CA THR A 845 -37.71 -11.39 30.32
C THR A 845 -39.12 -11.43 30.85
N ASP A 846 -40.08 -11.10 30.01
CA ASP A 846 -41.49 -11.18 30.37
C ASP A 846 -41.98 -12.65 30.38
N ALA A 847 -43.29 -12.84 30.47
CA ALA A 847 -43.89 -14.16 30.50
C ALA A 847 -43.91 -14.87 29.12
N ALA A 848 -43.73 -14.15 28.02
CA ALA A 848 -43.75 -14.66 26.65
C ALA A 848 -42.35 -15.03 26.14
N GLY A 849 -41.28 -14.66 26.88
CA GLY A 849 -39.90 -14.94 26.49
C GLY A 849 -39.22 -13.75 25.84
N ASN A 850 -39.98 -12.70 25.53
CA ASN A 850 -39.43 -11.44 25.06
C ASN A 850 -38.58 -10.83 26.14
N PHE A 851 -37.36 -10.51 25.73
CA PHE A 851 -36.43 -9.92 26.63
C PHE A 851 -35.88 -8.62 26.10
N ARG A 852 -35.59 -7.73 27.04
CA ARG A 852 -34.81 -6.55 26.77
C ARG A 852 -33.56 -6.61 27.59
N LEU A 853 -32.45 -6.32 26.94
CA LEU A 853 -31.19 -6.08 27.60
C LEU A 853 -31.07 -4.58 27.86
N LEU A 854 -30.76 -4.24 29.08
CA LEU A 854 -30.32 -2.90 29.47
C LEU A 854 -28.89 -3.02 29.95
N TYR A 855 -27.99 -2.47 29.15
CA TYR A 855 -26.57 -2.45 29.41
C TYR A 855 -26.25 -1.26 30.32
N HIS A 856 -25.80 -1.56 31.52
CA HIS A 856 -25.29 -0.57 32.46
C HIS A 856 -23.78 -0.74 32.60
N HIS A 857 -23.05 0.06 31.83
CA HIS A 857 -21.61 0.12 31.93
C HIS A 857 -21.21 0.83 33.22
N MET A 858 -20.21 0.26 33.90
CA MET A 858 -19.58 0.80 35.09
C MET A 858 -18.08 0.62 34.94
N THR A 859 -17.33 1.67 34.71
CA THR A 859 -15.88 1.57 34.75
C THR A 859 -15.44 1.73 36.20
N ILE A 860 -14.94 0.65 36.79
CA ILE A 860 -14.42 0.65 38.16
C ILE A 860 -12.92 0.85 38.06
N ASN A 861 -12.39 1.78 38.81
CA ASN A 861 -10.94 1.87 38.97
C ASN A 861 -10.63 2.27 40.41
N THR A 862 -10.37 1.27 41.23
CA THR A 862 -9.96 1.40 42.64
C THR A 862 -8.53 1.94 42.80
N ALA A 863 -7.70 1.89 41.75
CA ALA A 863 -6.42 2.59 41.71
C ALA A 863 -6.60 4.10 41.46
N LEU A 864 -7.81 4.53 41.03
CA LEU A 864 -8.24 5.90 41.24
C LEU A 864 -8.54 6.11 42.72
N ALA A 865 -7.51 6.52 43.45
CA ALA A 865 -7.73 7.73 44.24
C ALA A 865 -8.39 8.75 43.29
N ALA A 866 -9.67 9.08 43.54
CA ALA A 866 -10.49 10.04 42.79
C ALA A 866 -9.76 10.69 41.59
N SER A 867 -9.90 10.13 40.37
CA SER A 867 -9.46 10.87 39.18
C SER A 867 -10.40 12.05 38.99
N SER A 868 -9.79 13.22 38.95
CA SER A 868 -10.41 14.53 38.81
C SER A 868 -10.56 14.99 37.35
N ALA A 869 -10.53 14.08 36.37
CA ALA A 869 -10.56 14.42 34.95
C ALA A 869 -11.95 14.92 34.49
N ILE A 870 -11.99 15.94 33.63
CA ILE A 870 -13.21 16.56 33.09
C ILE A 870 -13.61 15.98 31.73
N MET A 871 -14.92 15.89 31.49
CA MET A 871 -15.48 15.50 30.18
C MET A 871 -15.75 16.74 29.32
N LEU A 872 -15.36 16.72 28.05
CA LEU A 872 -15.57 17.84 27.12
C LEU A 872 -16.89 17.73 26.33
N PRO A 873 -17.51 18.85 25.94
CA PRO A 873 -18.78 18.84 25.20
C PRO A 873 -18.56 18.53 23.71
N ARG A 874 -19.58 17.94 23.04
CA ARG A 874 -19.63 17.87 21.56
C ARG A 874 -19.61 19.25 20.94
N THR A 875 -19.25 19.34 19.65
CA THR A 875 -19.16 20.60 18.88
C THR A 875 -20.50 21.14 18.38
N GLY A 876 -21.60 20.39 18.56
CA GLY A 876 -22.93 20.75 18.05
C GLY A 876 -23.17 20.33 16.60
N GLN A 877 -22.12 19.98 15.85
CA GLN A 877 -22.24 19.50 14.49
C GLN A 877 -22.93 18.12 14.47
N THR A 878 -24.09 18.04 13.80
CA THR A 878 -24.86 16.80 13.63
C THR A 878 -24.86 16.31 12.19
N THR A 879 -24.53 17.18 11.23
CA THR A 879 -24.38 16.76 9.83
C THR A 879 -22.97 16.25 9.60
N SER A 880 -22.88 14.97 9.25
CA SER A 880 -21.66 14.39 8.70
C SER A 880 -21.49 14.79 7.24
N TYR A 881 -20.29 15.24 6.90
CA TYR A 881 -19.84 15.54 5.55
C TYR A 881 -18.81 14.51 5.05
N GLY A 882 -18.47 13.50 5.88
CA GLY A 882 -17.61 12.37 5.54
C GLY A 882 -17.44 11.39 6.71
N PRO A 883 -17.17 10.09 6.46
CA PRO A 883 -16.99 9.09 7.53
C PRO A 883 -15.83 9.46 8.47
N GLY A 884 -16.09 9.46 9.77
CA GLY A 884 -15.09 9.77 10.79
C GLY A 884 -14.96 11.25 11.14
N ASP A 885 -15.83 12.12 10.64
CA ASP A 885 -15.87 13.52 11.04
C ASP A 885 -16.61 13.78 12.34
N ASP A 886 -16.55 15.02 12.85
CA ASP A 886 -17.26 15.42 14.07
C ASP A 886 -18.79 15.25 13.96
N GLY A 887 -19.36 15.29 12.75
CA GLY A 887 -20.78 15.01 12.51
C GLY A 887 -21.15 13.51 12.55
N ALA A 888 -20.20 12.63 12.20
CA ALA A 888 -20.32 11.17 12.24
C ALA A 888 -19.91 10.56 13.60
N ILE A 889 -18.75 10.96 14.12
CA ILE A 889 -18.20 10.46 15.39
C ILE A 889 -18.93 11.10 16.57
N GLN A 890 -19.22 12.40 16.47
CA GLN A 890 -19.84 13.18 17.54
C GLN A 890 -19.17 12.94 18.90
N ALA A 891 -17.83 13.04 18.97
CA ALA A 891 -17.07 12.78 20.18
C ALA A 891 -17.35 13.83 21.28
N GLY A 892 -17.39 13.40 22.54
CA GLY A 892 -17.70 14.23 23.71
C GLY A 892 -19.15 14.09 24.20
N VAL A 893 -19.49 14.88 25.22
CA VAL A 893 -20.80 14.81 25.87
C VAL A 893 -21.88 15.39 24.96
N VAL A 894 -22.92 14.58 24.72
CA VAL A 894 -24.13 14.95 23.96
C VAL A 894 -24.74 16.20 24.55
N TRP A 895 -25.13 17.14 23.70
CA TRP A 895 -25.88 18.30 24.16
C TRP A 895 -27.23 17.84 24.69
N PRO A 896 -27.62 18.22 25.93
CA PRO A 896 -28.95 17.91 26.44
C PRO A 896 -30.02 18.45 25.49
N ASP A 897 -31.14 17.75 25.41
CA ASP A 897 -32.35 18.25 24.75
C ASP A 897 -33.45 18.45 25.82
N PRO A 898 -33.84 19.71 26.14
CA PRO A 898 -33.37 20.96 25.54
C PRO A 898 -31.98 21.39 26.04
N ARG A 899 -31.19 22.05 25.18
CA ARG A 899 -29.84 22.56 25.55
C ARG A 899 -29.92 23.71 26.54
N PHE A 900 -30.95 24.55 26.40
CA PHE A 900 -31.14 25.74 27.19
C PHE A 900 -32.47 25.72 27.93
N SER A 901 -32.45 26.12 29.20
CA SER A 901 -33.64 26.32 30.01
C SER A 901 -33.86 27.81 30.25
N ASP A 902 -34.90 28.39 29.66
CA ASP A 902 -35.35 29.75 29.98
C ASP A 902 -36.04 29.76 31.35
N PHE A 903 -35.52 30.53 32.31
CA PHE A 903 -36.12 30.65 33.63
C PHE A 903 -37.28 31.66 33.69
N GLY A 904 -37.52 32.42 32.62
CA GLY A 904 -38.59 33.41 32.54
C GLY A 904 -38.34 34.68 33.36
N ASP A 905 -37.17 34.80 33.99
CA ASP A 905 -36.73 35.96 34.79
C ASP A 905 -35.75 36.87 34.02
N GLY A 906 -35.54 36.59 32.73
CA GLY A 906 -34.54 37.27 31.89
C GLY A 906 -33.17 36.59 31.89
N THR A 907 -33.05 35.39 32.48
CA THR A 907 -31.84 34.56 32.41
C THR A 907 -32.13 33.20 31.76
N VAL A 908 -31.08 32.63 31.16
CA VAL A 908 -31.13 31.34 30.47
C VAL A 908 -30.04 30.46 31.06
N ALA A 909 -30.40 29.27 31.55
CA ALA A 909 -29.41 28.27 31.93
C ALA A 909 -29.00 27.41 30.74
N ASP A 910 -27.71 27.17 30.63
CA ASP A 910 -27.12 26.14 29.78
C ASP A 910 -27.14 24.81 30.54
N ASN A 911 -27.96 23.86 30.10
CA ASN A 911 -28.11 22.55 30.76
C ASN A 911 -26.86 21.65 30.57
N LEU A 912 -25.96 21.99 29.64
CA LEU A 912 -24.71 21.25 29.44
C LEU A 912 -23.65 21.70 30.46
N THR A 913 -23.38 23.00 30.52
CA THR A 913 -22.29 23.57 31.35
C THR A 913 -22.73 24.00 32.74
N GLY A 914 -24.05 24.12 32.97
CA GLY A 914 -24.62 24.68 34.19
C GLY A 914 -24.44 26.20 34.31
N LEU A 915 -23.90 26.88 33.29
CA LEU A 915 -23.72 28.33 33.27
C LEU A 915 -25.06 29.04 33.05
N VAL A 916 -25.25 30.18 33.69
CA VAL A 916 -26.48 30.98 33.58
C VAL A 916 -26.14 32.30 32.90
N TRP A 917 -26.78 32.59 31.77
CA TRP A 917 -26.50 33.71 30.89
C TRP A 917 -27.59 34.76 30.94
N SER A 918 -27.28 36.03 30.62
CA SER A 918 -28.33 37.02 30.33
C SER A 918 -29.08 36.60 29.07
N LYS A 919 -30.41 36.70 29.09
CA LYS A 919 -31.25 36.36 27.93
C LYS A 919 -30.99 37.31 26.75
N ASP A 920 -30.79 38.59 27.01
CA ASP A 920 -30.44 39.59 25.98
C ASP A 920 -28.91 39.65 25.80
N ALA A 921 -28.45 39.30 24.59
CA ALA A 921 -27.05 39.29 24.19
C ALA A 921 -26.56 40.62 23.59
N SER A 922 -27.46 41.58 23.32
CA SER A 922 -27.17 42.78 22.53
C SER A 922 -26.43 43.90 23.28
N THR A 923 -25.90 43.60 24.47
CA THR A 923 -25.32 44.58 25.40
C THR A 923 -26.31 45.70 25.74
N PRO A 924 -27.46 45.36 26.37
CA PRO A 924 -28.56 46.31 26.57
C PRO A 924 -28.22 47.47 27.50
N ALA A 925 -28.82 48.63 27.27
CA ALA A 925 -28.74 49.73 28.22
C ALA A 925 -29.64 49.45 29.44
N TYR A 926 -29.12 49.67 30.66
CA TYR A 926 -29.87 49.48 31.89
C TYR A 926 -29.49 50.51 32.96
N SER A 927 -30.48 51.24 33.49
CA SER A 927 -30.26 52.34 34.44
C SER A 927 -29.18 53.32 33.93
N THR A 928 -28.08 53.51 34.67
CA THR A 928 -26.92 54.33 34.27
C THR A 928 -25.89 53.58 33.42
N CYS A 929 -26.06 52.27 33.22
CA CYS A 929 -25.17 51.43 32.41
C CYS A 929 -25.51 51.61 30.94
N GLY A 930 -24.67 52.35 30.21
CA GLY A 930 -24.86 52.57 28.78
C GLY A 930 -24.65 51.28 27.99
N GLY A 931 -25.58 50.95 27.07
CA GLY A 931 -25.48 49.77 26.20
C GLY A 931 -24.58 49.96 24.97
N GLY A 932 -24.64 49.02 24.03
CA GLY A 932 -23.85 48.99 22.78
C GLY A 932 -22.42 48.48 22.95
N VAL A 933 -21.69 48.36 21.84
CA VAL A 933 -20.33 47.81 21.81
C VAL A 933 -19.35 48.54 22.73
N LYS A 934 -18.42 47.79 23.33
CA LYS A 934 -17.48 48.24 24.36
C LYS A 934 -16.04 47.93 23.97
N SER A 935 -15.13 48.86 24.25
CA SER A 935 -13.72 48.51 24.38
C SER A 935 -13.54 47.47 25.48
N TRP A 936 -12.42 46.76 25.51
CA TRP A 936 -12.21 45.69 26.49
C TRP A 936 -12.29 46.22 27.93
N ALA A 937 -11.66 47.36 28.22
CA ALA A 937 -11.77 48.03 29.52
C ALA A 937 -13.21 48.48 29.85
N ASP A 938 -13.94 49.01 28.86
CA ASP A 938 -15.33 49.42 29.04
C ASP A 938 -16.28 48.22 29.22
N ALA A 939 -15.93 47.03 28.72
CA ALA A 939 -16.70 45.81 28.92
C ALA A 939 -16.69 45.39 30.40
N HIS A 940 -15.51 45.38 31.02
CA HIS A 940 -15.37 45.15 32.46
C HIS A 940 -16.11 46.21 33.28
N ALA A 941 -16.00 47.49 32.89
CA ALA A 941 -16.71 48.59 33.56
C ALA A 941 -18.24 48.46 33.42
N TYR A 942 -18.72 48.01 32.26
CA TYR A 942 -20.14 47.78 32.00
C TYR A 942 -20.69 46.66 32.89
N VAL A 943 -20.00 45.51 32.99
CA VAL A 943 -20.41 44.41 33.89
C VAL A 943 -20.40 44.85 35.36
N ALA A 944 -19.40 45.63 35.79
CA ALA A 944 -19.36 46.20 37.13
C ALA A 944 -20.56 47.14 37.39
N CYS A 945 -20.98 47.92 36.40
CA CYS A 945 -22.17 48.75 36.47
C CYS A 945 -23.45 47.91 36.61
N LEU A 946 -23.62 46.83 35.81
CA LEU A 946 -24.78 45.94 35.92
C LEU A 946 -24.95 45.36 37.32
N ASN A 947 -23.84 45.02 37.97
CA ASN A 947 -23.84 44.53 39.36
C ASN A 947 -24.23 45.62 40.37
N ALA A 948 -23.73 46.84 40.20
CA ALA A 948 -24.05 47.96 41.08
C ALA A 948 -25.53 48.38 40.99
N GLU A 949 -26.10 48.30 39.78
CA GLU A 949 -27.49 48.69 39.50
C GLU A 949 -28.51 47.55 39.70
N GLY A 950 -28.05 46.32 39.98
CA GLY A 950 -28.92 45.18 40.22
C GLY A 950 -29.65 44.69 38.96
N TYR A 951 -28.94 44.58 37.83
CA TYR A 951 -29.51 44.15 36.56
C TYR A 951 -30.26 42.81 36.68
N LEU A 952 -31.54 42.80 36.27
CA LEU A 952 -32.49 41.69 36.45
C LEU A 952 -32.67 41.19 37.89
N GLY A 953 -32.34 42.03 38.89
CA GLY A 953 -32.38 41.66 40.32
C GLY A 953 -31.12 40.94 40.81
N TYR A 954 -30.06 40.86 39.98
CA TYR A 954 -28.82 40.14 40.24
C TYR A 954 -27.61 41.08 40.36
N SER A 955 -26.60 40.64 41.12
CA SER A 955 -25.38 41.42 41.40
C SER A 955 -24.09 40.60 41.25
N ASP A 956 -24.20 39.44 40.60
CA ASP A 956 -23.17 38.44 40.40
C ASP A 956 -22.81 38.23 38.91
N TRP A 957 -23.05 39.24 38.07
CA TRP A 957 -22.68 39.25 36.66
C TRP A 957 -21.16 39.30 36.47
N VAL A 958 -20.66 38.56 35.48
CA VAL A 958 -19.26 38.52 35.10
C VAL A 958 -19.12 38.51 33.58
N LEU A 959 -17.96 38.95 33.09
CA LEU A 959 -17.56 38.75 31.70
C LEU A 959 -17.02 37.31 31.56
N PRO A 960 -17.57 36.48 30.65
CA PRO A 960 -17.11 35.11 30.43
C PRO A 960 -15.65 35.05 30.02
N ASN A 961 -14.92 34.02 30.44
CA ASN A 961 -13.64 33.71 29.81
C ASN A 961 -13.82 33.07 28.43
N VAL A 962 -12.72 32.91 27.69
CA VAL A 962 -12.78 32.45 26.29
C VAL A 962 -13.37 31.04 26.16
N ASN A 963 -13.11 30.14 27.11
CA ASN A 963 -13.65 28.77 27.12
C ASN A 963 -15.15 28.77 27.43
N GLU A 964 -15.61 29.61 28.37
CA GLU A 964 -17.03 29.79 28.71
C GLU A 964 -17.81 30.33 27.52
N LEU A 965 -17.30 31.36 26.84
CA LEU A 965 -17.98 31.96 25.70
C LEU A 965 -18.01 31.03 24.47
N LYS A 966 -16.92 30.29 24.22
CA LYS A 966 -16.86 29.28 23.14
C LYS A 966 -17.85 28.14 23.38
N SER A 967 -18.19 27.81 24.62
CA SER A 967 -19.09 26.68 24.94
C SER A 967 -20.52 26.82 24.38
N LEU A 968 -20.90 28.03 23.97
CA LEU A 968 -22.17 28.33 23.30
C LEU A 968 -22.13 28.10 21.77
N VAL A 969 -20.94 27.94 21.18
CA VAL A 969 -20.77 27.90 19.73
C VAL A 969 -21.23 26.55 19.17
N ASP A 970 -22.14 26.62 18.20
CA ASP A 970 -22.55 25.49 17.36
C ASP A 970 -21.77 25.52 16.03
N LEU A 971 -21.00 24.47 15.75
CA LEU A 971 -20.21 24.36 14.52
C LEU A 971 -21.03 23.91 13.30
N GLN A 972 -22.29 23.50 13.47
CA GLN A 972 -23.21 23.23 12.37
C GLN A 972 -23.31 24.44 11.42
N PRO A 973 -23.29 24.26 10.08
CA PRO A 973 -23.41 25.37 9.14
C PRO A 973 -24.69 26.20 9.32
N ALA A 974 -24.52 27.41 9.86
CA ALA A 974 -25.59 28.34 10.12
C ALA A 974 -25.09 29.80 10.02
N PRO A 975 -25.96 30.76 9.66
CA PRO A 975 -25.63 32.19 9.65
C PRO A 975 -25.33 32.76 11.04
N LEU A 976 -25.81 32.09 12.10
CA LEU A 976 -25.50 32.37 13.50
C LEU A 976 -25.05 31.06 14.16
N ARG A 977 -23.89 31.07 14.82
CA ARG A 977 -23.26 29.87 15.40
C ARG A 977 -23.80 29.52 16.78
N LEU A 978 -25.12 29.27 16.86
CA LEU A 978 -25.86 28.84 18.05
C LEU A 978 -26.96 27.85 17.64
N PRO A 979 -27.44 26.98 18.55
CA PRO A 979 -28.59 26.11 18.31
C PRO A 979 -29.80 26.88 17.79
N THR A 980 -30.43 26.41 16.70
CA THR A 980 -31.53 27.14 16.05
C THR A 980 -32.76 27.39 16.93
N ASP A 981 -32.93 26.62 17.99
CA ASP A 981 -34.00 26.68 18.99
C ASP A 981 -33.61 27.46 20.27
N HIS A 982 -32.51 28.21 20.24
CA HIS A 982 -32.03 28.93 21.43
C HIS A 982 -33.04 30.00 21.94
N PRO A 983 -33.17 30.18 23.27
CA PRO A 983 -34.09 31.16 23.85
C PRO A 983 -33.50 32.58 23.98
N PHE A 984 -32.28 32.82 23.50
CA PHE A 984 -31.61 34.12 23.62
C PHE A 984 -32.17 35.19 22.68
N ASP A 985 -32.27 36.41 23.19
CA ASP A 985 -32.70 37.61 22.47
C ASP A 985 -31.50 38.43 22.01
N GLY A 986 -31.62 39.10 20.86
CA GLY A 986 -30.66 40.13 20.45
C GLY A 986 -29.26 39.63 20.11
N VAL A 987 -29.10 38.33 19.83
CA VAL A 987 -27.81 37.78 19.42
C VAL A 987 -27.41 38.35 18.06
N VAL A 988 -26.29 39.07 18.04
CA VAL A 988 -25.65 39.61 16.84
C VAL A 988 -24.68 38.58 16.27
N ALA A 989 -24.75 38.33 14.97
CA ALA A 989 -23.72 37.60 14.23
C ALA A 989 -22.46 38.48 14.13
N GLY A 990 -21.61 38.42 15.15
CA GLY A 990 -20.41 39.23 15.26
C GLY A 990 -19.61 38.87 16.51
N ARG A 991 -18.72 39.78 16.90
CA ARG A 991 -17.65 39.54 17.89
C ARG A 991 -18.10 39.91 19.30
N TYR A 992 -17.79 39.04 20.26
CA TYR A 992 -18.07 39.22 21.68
C TYR A 992 -16.79 39.10 22.49
N TRP A 993 -16.55 40.09 23.35
CA TRP A 993 -15.38 40.09 24.22
C TRP A 993 -15.43 38.97 25.26
N SER A 994 -14.29 38.29 25.45
CA SER A 994 -14.03 37.47 26.63
C SER A 994 -13.18 38.25 27.65
N SER A 995 -13.11 37.75 28.88
CA SER A 995 -12.24 38.26 29.94
C SER A 995 -10.79 37.75 29.87
N THR A 996 -10.45 36.92 28.87
CA THR A 996 -9.10 36.38 28.69
C THR A 996 -8.25 37.36 27.88
N ALA A 997 -7.08 37.75 28.41
CA ALA A 997 -6.17 38.71 27.77
C ALA A 997 -5.03 38.04 26.97
N GLY A 998 -4.41 38.75 26.03
CA GLY A 998 -3.26 38.27 25.28
C GLY A 998 -1.96 38.33 26.10
N THR A 999 -1.26 37.20 26.27
CA THR A 999 -0.01 37.18 27.03
C THR A 999 1.19 37.67 26.21
N ILE A 1000 1.24 37.37 24.90
CA ILE A 1000 2.28 37.83 23.97
C ILE A 1000 2.09 39.31 23.61
N TYR A 1001 0.84 39.72 23.40
CA TYR A 1001 0.45 41.09 23.11
C TYR A 1001 -0.46 41.60 24.24
N PRO A 1002 0.09 42.21 25.30
CA PRO A 1002 -0.68 42.63 26.48
C PRO A 1002 -1.78 43.65 26.18
N ASP A 1003 -1.68 44.34 25.04
CA ASP A 1003 -2.68 45.29 24.55
C ASP A 1003 -3.84 44.60 23.80
N TYR A 1004 -3.85 43.27 23.72
CA TYR A 1004 -4.88 42.48 23.02
C TYR A 1004 -5.75 41.70 24.02
N GLY A 1005 -7.02 41.50 23.67
CA GLY A 1005 -7.95 40.63 24.39
C GLY A 1005 -8.49 39.55 23.47
N PHE A 1006 -8.95 38.42 24.00
CA PHE A 1006 -9.59 37.37 23.20
C PHE A 1006 -11.09 37.62 23.02
N PHE A 1007 -11.62 37.26 21.86
CA PHE A 1007 -13.04 37.34 21.51
C PHE A 1007 -13.51 36.08 20.78
N VAL A 1008 -14.83 35.85 20.78
CA VAL A 1008 -15.49 34.79 19.99
C VAL A 1008 -16.39 35.45 18.95
N ASP A 1009 -16.32 34.97 17.71
CA ASP A 1009 -17.11 35.46 16.58
C ASP A 1009 -18.26 34.48 16.26
N PHE A 1010 -19.51 34.93 16.42
CA PHE A 1010 -20.70 34.12 16.17
C PHE A 1010 -21.15 34.13 14.68
N ALA A 1011 -20.40 34.79 13.79
CA ALA A 1011 -20.67 34.83 12.34
C ALA A 1011 -19.74 33.92 11.51
N ALA A 1012 -18.56 33.54 12.01
CA ALA A 1012 -17.58 32.74 11.27
C ALA A 1012 -17.01 31.63 12.17
N PRO A 1013 -16.92 30.37 11.69
CA PRO A 1013 -16.37 29.28 12.47
C PRO A 1013 -14.85 29.37 12.44
N THR A 1014 -14.29 30.05 13.42
CA THR A 1014 -12.83 30.07 13.59
C THR A 1014 -12.53 30.04 15.09
N SER A 1015 -11.38 29.44 15.42
CA SER A 1015 -10.78 29.44 16.77
C SER A 1015 -10.92 30.80 17.46
N PRO A 1016 -10.93 30.87 18.80
CA PRO A 1016 -10.86 32.16 19.49
C PRO A 1016 -9.73 33.04 18.93
N TRP A 1017 -10.07 34.30 18.66
CA TRP A 1017 -9.14 35.29 18.11
C TRP A 1017 -8.81 36.34 19.16
N HIS A 1018 -7.74 37.09 18.94
CA HIS A 1018 -7.41 38.25 19.74
C HIS A 1018 -7.34 39.51 18.88
N ASP A 1019 -7.71 40.64 19.47
CA ASP A 1019 -7.64 41.97 18.84
C ASP A 1019 -7.28 43.03 19.88
N LEU A 1020 -6.87 44.22 19.42
CA LEU A 1020 -6.54 45.36 20.27
C LEU A 1020 -7.67 45.65 21.25
N GLN A 1021 -7.35 45.79 22.54
CA GLN A 1021 -8.29 46.09 23.62
C GLN A 1021 -9.04 47.43 23.43
N SER A 1022 -8.53 48.29 22.54
CA SER A 1022 -9.20 49.54 22.14
C SER A 1022 -10.36 49.35 21.16
N THR A 1023 -10.48 48.19 20.51
CA THR A 1023 -11.57 47.86 19.58
C THR A 1023 -12.87 47.60 20.35
N ALA A 1024 -14.01 48.04 19.79
CA ALA A 1024 -15.30 47.93 20.44
C ALA A 1024 -16.11 46.71 19.94
N TYR A 1025 -16.43 45.78 20.85
CA TYR A 1025 -17.22 44.56 20.57
C TYR A 1025 -18.38 44.38 21.55
N PHE A 1026 -19.27 43.43 21.27
CA PHE A 1026 -20.40 43.13 22.14
C PHE A 1026 -19.96 42.45 23.43
N VAL A 1027 -20.78 42.57 24.46
CA VAL A 1027 -20.59 41.99 25.80
C VAL A 1027 -21.80 41.16 26.13
N TRP A 1028 -21.57 39.88 26.45
CA TRP A 1028 -22.60 38.93 26.87
C TRP A 1028 -22.28 38.42 28.28
N PRO A 1029 -22.90 38.99 29.33
CA PRO A 1029 -22.58 38.65 30.70
C PRO A 1029 -23.20 37.31 31.15
N LEU A 1030 -22.48 36.60 32.02
CA LEU A 1030 -22.98 35.39 32.69
C LEU A 1030 -23.02 35.59 34.21
N ARG A 1031 -23.78 34.73 34.91
CA ARG A 1031 -23.91 34.67 36.36
C ARG A 1031 -23.10 33.50 36.92
N ARG A 1032 -22.62 33.65 38.17
CA ARG A 1032 -21.76 32.65 38.84
C ARG A 1032 -22.50 31.71 39.80
N THR A 1033 -23.83 31.76 39.87
CA THR A 1033 -24.61 30.78 40.66
C THR A 1033 -24.56 29.40 40.00
N PRO A 1034 -24.13 28.34 40.72
CA PRO A 1034 -24.04 27.00 40.16
C PRO A 1034 -25.43 26.41 39.89
N SER A 1035 -25.67 26.01 38.65
CA SER A 1035 -26.73 25.08 38.24
C SER A 1035 -26.13 23.68 38.13
N PRO A 1036 -26.90 22.58 38.25
CA PRO A 1036 -26.39 21.24 37.97
C PRO A 1036 -25.77 21.20 36.56
N ALA A 1037 -24.48 20.87 36.48
CA ALA A 1037 -23.72 20.85 35.23
C ALA A 1037 -23.48 19.40 34.81
N THR A 1038 -23.65 19.14 33.51
CA THR A 1038 -23.33 17.85 32.91
C THR A 1038 -21.85 17.78 32.52
N VAL A 1039 -21.23 18.94 32.25
CA VAL A 1039 -19.84 19.11 31.81
C VAL A 1039 -19.15 20.25 32.58
N ALA A 1040 -17.87 20.04 32.92
CA ALA A 1040 -16.99 21.08 33.46
C ALA A 1040 -16.04 21.60 32.37
N LEU A 1041 -15.90 22.92 32.23
CA LEU A 1041 -14.98 23.55 31.27
C LEU A 1041 -13.59 23.75 31.89
N PRO A 1042 -12.49 23.58 31.14
CA PRO A 1042 -11.13 23.80 31.67
C PRO A 1042 -10.86 25.28 31.90
N LYS A 1043 -9.98 25.58 32.87
CA LYS A 1043 -9.36 26.92 32.98
C LYS A 1043 -8.55 27.25 31.72
N THR A 1044 -8.30 28.53 31.49
CA THR A 1044 -7.52 29.00 30.33
C THR A 1044 -6.01 28.96 30.56
N GLY A 1045 -5.57 28.76 31.81
CA GLY A 1045 -4.16 28.80 32.20
C GLY A 1045 -3.62 30.20 32.48
N GLN A 1046 -4.39 31.26 32.21
CA GLN A 1046 -3.99 32.64 32.46
C GLN A 1046 -3.97 32.95 33.96
N THR A 1047 -2.76 32.94 34.54
CA THR A 1047 -2.51 33.19 35.98
C THR A 1047 -2.18 34.64 36.33
N ALA A 1048 -1.98 35.50 35.33
CA ALA A 1048 -1.60 36.90 35.52
C ALA A 1048 -2.78 37.83 35.24
N SER A 1049 -3.26 38.53 36.28
CA SER A 1049 -4.29 39.56 36.15
C SER A 1049 -3.74 40.88 35.64
N LEU A 1050 -4.42 41.46 34.66
CA LEU A 1050 -4.21 42.78 34.07
C LEU A 1050 -5.29 43.79 34.52
N VAL A 1051 -6.52 43.35 34.78
CA VAL A 1051 -7.61 44.18 35.33
C VAL A 1051 -8.51 43.38 36.26
N ALA A 1052 -9.07 44.05 37.28
CA ALA A 1052 -9.99 43.41 38.20
C ALA A 1052 -11.20 42.81 37.46
N GLY A 1053 -11.45 41.52 37.67
CA GLY A 1053 -12.50 40.77 37.01
C GLY A 1053 -12.09 39.98 35.80
N ASP A 1054 -10.82 40.05 35.38
CA ASP A 1054 -10.29 39.24 34.29
C ASP A 1054 -10.00 37.80 34.69
N ASP A 1055 -9.69 37.00 33.67
CA ASP A 1055 -9.44 35.57 33.84
C ASP A 1055 -8.13 35.29 34.58
N GLY A 1056 -7.17 36.22 34.49
CA GLY A 1056 -5.94 36.27 35.29
C GLY A 1056 -6.14 36.36 36.80
N GLU A 1057 -7.22 37.01 37.26
CA GLU A 1057 -7.58 37.12 38.67
C GLU A 1057 -8.48 35.97 39.13
N ARG A 1058 -9.36 35.50 38.25
CA ARG A 1058 -10.49 34.64 38.62
C ARG A 1058 -10.30 33.17 38.31
N GLU A 1059 -9.54 32.84 37.26
CA GLU A 1059 -9.14 31.49 36.90
C GLU A 1059 -10.33 30.51 36.95
N ALA A 1060 -11.39 30.83 36.18
CA ALA A 1060 -12.66 30.11 36.23
C ALA A 1060 -12.63 28.84 35.36
N GLY A 1061 -13.21 27.75 35.89
CA GLY A 1061 -13.19 26.43 35.26
C GLY A 1061 -12.42 25.39 36.11
N ALA A 1062 -12.29 24.19 35.56
CA ALA A 1062 -11.57 23.08 36.18
C ALA A 1062 -10.06 23.34 36.17
N ALA A 1063 -9.45 23.23 37.35
CA ALA A 1063 -8.04 23.50 37.55
C ALA A 1063 -7.17 22.48 36.81
N TRP A 1064 -6.08 22.95 36.20
CA TRP A 1064 -5.15 22.07 35.51
C TRP A 1064 -4.35 21.25 36.53
N PRO A 1065 -4.31 19.91 36.40
CA PRO A 1065 -3.49 19.06 37.27
C PRO A 1065 -2.00 19.37 37.13
N THR A 1066 -1.21 18.99 38.13
CA THR A 1066 0.25 19.06 38.08
C THR A 1066 0.85 17.73 38.56
N PRO A 1067 1.53 16.96 37.69
CA PRO A 1067 1.73 17.22 36.27
C PRO A 1067 0.42 17.11 35.47
N ARG A 1068 0.30 17.89 34.38
CA ARG A 1068 -0.88 17.83 33.48
C ARG A 1068 -0.80 16.63 32.54
N PHE A 1069 0.37 16.39 31.97
CA PHE A 1069 0.61 15.28 31.04
C PHE A 1069 1.45 14.21 31.72
N VAL A 1070 1.02 12.97 31.57
CA VAL A 1070 1.73 11.79 32.08
C VAL A 1070 2.12 10.95 30.88
N ASP A 1071 3.42 10.78 30.69
CA ASP A 1071 3.98 9.84 29.72
C ASP A 1071 3.76 8.41 30.22
N ASN A 1072 3.17 7.57 29.37
CA ASN A 1072 2.83 6.19 29.70
C ASN A 1072 3.97 5.20 29.39
N GLY A 1073 5.02 5.63 28.69
CA GLY A 1073 6.20 4.82 28.36
C GLY A 1073 6.00 3.80 27.23
N ASP A 1074 4.86 3.85 26.55
CA ASP A 1074 4.48 3.02 25.40
C ASP A 1074 4.34 3.83 24.10
N GLY A 1075 4.82 5.08 24.10
CA GLY A 1075 4.62 6.02 23.00
C GLY A 1075 3.29 6.78 23.06
N THR A 1076 2.56 6.70 24.18
CA THR A 1076 1.36 7.50 24.45
C THR A 1076 1.51 8.43 25.66
N ILE A 1077 0.76 9.53 25.66
CA ILE A 1077 0.69 10.52 26.74
C ILE A 1077 -0.77 10.68 27.17
N THR A 1078 -1.04 10.58 28.47
CA THR A 1078 -2.36 10.87 29.06
C THR A 1078 -2.43 12.31 29.55
N ASP A 1079 -3.45 13.07 29.12
CA ASP A 1079 -3.81 14.35 29.70
C ASP A 1079 -4.63 14.13 30.98
N ALA A 1080 -4.02 14.32 32.14
CA ALA A 1080 -4.68 14.15 33.44
C ALA A 1080 -5.86 15.13 33.66
N LEU A 1081 -5.97 16.21 32.87
CA LEU A 1081 -7.12 17.11 32.94
C LEU A 1081 -8.36 16.51 32.29
N THR A 1082 -8.23 15.88 31.12
CA THR A 1082 -9.37 15.41 30.30
C THR A 1082 -9.52 13.90 30.27
N GLY A 1083 -8.48 13.16 30.66
CA GLY A 1083 -8.38 11.72 30.52
C GLY A 1083 -8.08 11.25 29.09
N LEU A 1084 -7.96 12.16 28.12
CA LEU A 1084 -7.65 11.81 26.74
C LEU A 1084 -6.20 11.30 26.64
N ILE A 1085 -6.03 10.26 25.83
CA ILE A 1085 -4.73 9.68 25.50
C ILE A 1085 -4.36 10.17 24.11
N TRP A 1086 -3.14 10.68 24.00
CA TRP A 1086 -2.55 11.21 22.79
C TRP A 1086 -1.37 10.32 22.41
N ALA A 1087 -1.11 10.14 21.11
CA ALA A 1087 0.19 9.63 20.69
C ALA A 1087 1.26 10.65 21.12
N GLU A 1088 2.38 10.16 21.68
CA GLU A 1088 3.53 11.00 22.03
C GLU A 1088 4.10 11.68 20.78
N ASP A 1089 4.10 10.95 19.67
CA ASP A 1089 4.45 11.48 18.35
C ASP A 1089 3.23 12.09 17.65
N ALA A 1090 3.11 13.42 17.74
CA ALA A 1090 2.08 14.19 17.06
C ALA A 1090 2.33 14.40 15.54
N SER A 1091 3.38 13.80 14.96
CA SER A 1091 3.81 14.04 13.57
C SER A 1091 3.22 13.08 12.52
N SER A 1092 2.18 12.32 12.87
CA SER A 1092 1.53 11.30 12.02
C SER A 1092 2.53 10.23 11.50
N PRO A 1093 3.05 9.38 12.39
CA PRO A 1093 4.14 8.44 12.10
C PRO A 1093 3.75 7.28 11.18
N VAL A 1094 4.61 6.94 10.22
CA VAL A 1094 4.40 5.79 9.33
C VAL A 1094 4.40 4.49 10.12
N PHE A 1095 3.37 3.66 9.93
CA PHE A 1095 3.25 2.37 10.62
C PHE A 1095 2.60 1.32 9.71
N GLY A 1096 3.30 0.22 9.44
CA GLY A 1096 2.84 -0.81 8.50
C GLY A 1096 2.59 -0.23 7.10
N ALA A 1097 1.43 -0.57 6.51
CA ALA A 1097 0.96 0.01 5.25
C ALA A 1097 0.35 1.42 5.40
N CYS A 1098 0.26 1.93 6.64
CA CYS A 1098 -0.32 3.25 6.94
C CYS A 1098 0.73 4.32 6.73
N SER A 1099 0.79 4.80 5.51
CA SER A 1099 1.75 5.81 5.07
C SER A 1099 1.26 7.24 5.31
N ARG A 1100 2.20 8.09 5.71
CA ARG A 1100 2.11 9.53 5.98
C ARG A 1100 1.56 10.33 4.81
N GLY A 1101 0.87 11.43 5.10
CA GLY A 1101 0.69 12.54 4.17
C GLY A 1101 0.01 13.75 4.81
N ASP A 1102 0.51 14.96 4.51
CA ASP A 1102 -0.34 16.15 4.53
C ASP A 1102 -1.44 15.90 3.50
N GLY A 1103 -2.63 15.59 3.99
CA GLY A 1103 -3.75 15.15 3.17
C GLY A 1103 -4.91 16.12 3.24
N SER A 1104 -5.86 15.97 2.32
CA SER A 1104 -7.19 16.54 2.56
C SER A 1104 -7.74 16.02 3.89
N TRP A 1105 -8.73 16.69 4.45
CA TRP A 1105 -9.43 16.21 5.63
C TRP A 1105 -9.89 14.74 5.50
N GLN A 1106 -10.28 14.31 4.30
CA GLN A 1106 -10.62 12.91 3.99
C GLN A 1106 -9.42 11.95 4.10
N ALA A 1107 -8.22 12.39 3.69
CA ALA A 1107 -7.00 11.57 3.81
C ALA A 1107 -6.56 11.42 5.28
N GLY A 1108 -6.76 12.43 6.12
CA GLY A 1108 -6.57 12.30 7.58
C GLY A 1108 -7.49 11.24 8.19
N LEU A 1109 -8.74 11.16 7.73
CA LEU A 1109 -9.70 10.14 8.15
C LEU A 1109 -9.30 8.74 7.69
N ALA A 1110 -8.86 8.62 6.43
CA ALA A 1110 -8.35 7.35 5.88
C ALA A 1110 -7.07 6.88 6.59
N TYR A 1111 -6.19 7.81 6.95
CA TYR A 1111 -4.96 7.51 7.68
C TYR A 1111 -5.25 6.94 9.06
N VAL A 1112 -6.16 7.58 9.80
CA VAL A 1112 -6.57 7.08 11.11
C VAL A 1112 -7.28 5.72 11.00
N ALA A 1113 -8.12 5.52 9.98
CA ALA A 1113 -8.72 4.21 9.72
C ALA A 1113 -7.66 3.13 9.45
N CYS A 1114 -6.58 3.48 8.75
CA CYS A 1114 -5.46 2.57 8.56
C CYS A 1114 -4.73 2.27 9.88
N LEU A 1115 -4.40 3.29 10.68
CA LEU A 1115 -3.74 3.08 11.98
C LEU A 1115 -4.54 2.13 12.88
N ASN A 1116 -5.87 2.22 12.83
CA ASN A 1116 -6.76 1.32 13.54
C ASN A 1116 -6.70 -0.11 12.99
N ALA A 1117 -6.74 -0.26 11.66
CA ALA A 1117 -6.60 -1.56 11.01
C ALA A 1117 -5.23 -2.22 11.28
N ALA A 1118 -4.19 -1.41 11.46
CA ALA A 1118 -2.84 -1.87 11.77
C ALA A 1118 -2.59 -2.09 13.27
N ASN A 1119 -3.51 -1.68 14.16
CA ASN A 1119 -3.36 -1.70 15.61
C ASN A 1119 -2.14 -0.89 16.12
N TYR A 1120 -2.03 0.35 15.64
CA TYR A 1120 -0.92 1.25 15.97
C TYR A 1120 -0.81 1.52 17.48
N LEU A 1121 0.40 1.37 18.03
CA LEU A 1121 0.70 1.39 19.48
C LEU A 1121 -0.20 0.47 20.31
N GLY A 1122 -0.72 -0.62 19.71
CA GLY A 1122 -1.60 -1.56 20.38
C GLY A 1122 -3.04 -1.06 20.58
N ALA A 1123 -3.44 0.01 19.88
CA ALA A 1123 -4.79 0.56 19.90
C ALA A 1123 -5.41 0.59 18.49
N ALA A 1124 -6.71 0.32 18.44
CA ALA A 1124 -7.50 0.26 17.20
C ALA A 1124 -8.65 1.30 17.16
N ASP A 1125 -8.62 2.29 18.05
CA ASP A 1125 -9.66 3.31 18.24
C ASP A 1125 -9.15 4.75 18.10
N TRP A 1126 -8.02 4.94 17.41
CA TRP A 1126 -7.54 6.26 17.00
C TRP A 1126 -8.63 7.01 16.23
N ARG A 1127 -8.74 8.31 16.48
CA ARG A 1127 -9.61 9.23 15.73
C ARG A 1127 -8.93 10.60 15.61
N LEU A 1128 -9.36 11.39 14.62
CA LEU A 1128 -9.01 12.81 14.63
C LEU A 1128 -9.72 13.50 15.81
N PRO A 1129 -9.00 14.33 16.60
CA PRO A 1129 -9.60 15.03 17.71
C PRO A 1129 -10.54 16.13 17.21
N ASN A 1130 -11.68 16.29 17.86
CA ASN A 1130 -12.60 17.38 17.55
C ASN A 1130 -12.06 18.73 18.03
N SER A 1131 -12.69 19.83 17.59
CA SER A 1131 -12.29 21.19 17.95
C SER A 1131 -12.20 21.45 19.46
N ASN A 1132 -13.06 20.81 20.27
CA ASN A 1132 -13.06 20.98 21.72
C ASN A 1132 -11.96 20.16 22.40
N GLU A 1133 -11.72 18.94 21.92
CA GLU A 1133 -10.62 18.07 22.39
C GLU A 1133 -9.27 18.73 22.16
N LEU A 1134 -9.00 19.23 20.95
CA LEU A 1134 -7.71 19.85 20.61
C LEU A 1134 -7.51 21.19 21.35
N LEU A 1135 -8.53 22.05 21.41
CA LEU A 1135 -8.42 23.35 22.11
C LEU A 1135 -8.33 23.20 23.63
N SER A 1136 -8.67 22.05 24.19
CA SER A 1136 -8.45 21.79 25.62
C SER A 1136 -6.96 21.81 25.99
N LEU A 1137 -6.06 21.53 25.04
CA LEU A 1137 -4.60 21.54 25.23
C LEU A 1137 -4.00 22.95 25.30
N VAL A 1138 -4.73 23.98 24.85
CA VAL A 1138 -4.19 25.35 24.72
C VAL A 1138 -4.04 26.03 26.07
N ASP A 1139 -2.82 26.49 26.36
CA ASP A 1139 -2.48 27.37 27.50
C ASP A 1139 -2.40 28.82 27.04
N TYR A 1140 -3.43 29.61 27.34
CA TYR A 1140 -3.50 31.02 26.95
C TYR A 1140 -2.49 31.90 27.72
N SER A 1141 -1.76 31.34 28.70
CA SER A 1141 -0.65 32.01 29.39
C SER A 1141 0.72 31.79 28.76
N ARG A 1142 0.86 30.85 27.81
CA ARG A 1142 2.16 30.47 27.23
C ARG A 1142 2.24 30.82 25.74
N THR A 1143 3.49 30.98 25.29
CA THR A 1143 3.87 31.32 23.91
C THR A 1143 3.74 30.15 22.98
#